data_AF-A0A4R8HL99-F1
#
_entry.id   AF-A0A4R8HL99-F1
#
_cell.length_a   1.000
_cell.length_b   1.000
_cell.length_c   1.000
_cell.angle_alpha   90.00
_cell.angle_beta   90.00
_cell.angle_gamma   90.00
#
_symmetry.space_group_name_H-M   'P 1'
#
loop_
_entity.id
_entity.type
_entity.pdbx_description
1 polymer ?
#
loop_
_entity_poly.entity_id
_entity_poly.type
_entity_poly.pdbx_seq_one_letter_code
_entity_poly.pdbx_strand_id
1 'polypeptide(L)'
;MAVAIGGLLLGEAIAGTAVLGTTLGAIVGTTVLTIGTTAATFGAEALLAGSHRAAQKFTIPQAPIPQEQEGQETPPRLYGYGRYKSGGYLLFRESAGQYVGYAMCVACRPIDGVEAYIVDSETLTTSTGATTEPTLGAFGYYPNTRDFGDSAIVWPSSGMKFGQYIAYIDVPGHGPSPIVTANGPFGFLEFRNATEAGHASTLLTTYFGGVWSADTHLGRGLAIVYTKWATMTPTFHMVHYPRYLPNHSQVLRGAKIYDPRDVAQSFLDPSSGLYSVDNPTWTYSVNAVLQIADYLTFPEAFGLAYDDIHWPSFIQAANDCDRLVATRDGGVRPFATAHLGWTSQDERRDVLKHLLAACDGAIWEDEYGKVRIRIGQWEEPTVTLKDEHLSSIKIERLSGVYAASNVIIPSYIEPRLGFTRNTTPQIRDETSIARVGERIAPLELRGVESDEQAYALGYRAQKRQNTPMKLTATGPLRMLEADGERVVRITSARYGIDAVFRVMQLTLANGSSVQGVFHLVTADMYADVISPRDAINPSLPGITLVNPYAPPTPDAPALSSTVLTSTTAEILAVAHFDGGSSAPTNGDTSSYTRFRSRPVDVSTSAPLGDGSWTIWSNYSSLSLYSATSPTITGVTGTPQRFEVQCWLVSTAGNPGNPSPSSFITISTF
;
A
#
# COMPACT_ATOMS: atom_id res chain seq x y z
N MET A 1 -29.63 25.66 10.13
CA MET A 1 -28.84 26.77 10.71
C MET A 1 -27.74 27.07 9.72
N ALA A 2 -27.91 28.10 8.90
CA ALA A 2 -27.02 28.38 7.77
C ALA A 2 -25.82 29.23 8.25
N VAL A 3 -24.60 28.78 7.99
CA VAL A 3 -23.38 29.58 8.17
C VAL A 3 -22.85 29.92 6.78
N ALA A 4 -22.94 31.20 6.44
CA ALA A 4 -22.39 31.78 5.23
C ALA A 4 -20.86 31.87 5.34
N ILE A 5 -20.14 31.27 4.39
CA ILE A 5 -18.70 31.46 4.24
C ILE A 5 -18.50 32.39 3.04
N GLY A 6 -18.44 33.69 3.31
CA GLY A 6 -18.21 34.72 2.32
C GLY A 6 -17.28 35.80 2.87
N GLY A 7 -16.07 35.87 2.32
CA GLY A 7 -15.19 37.05 2.34
C GLY A 7 -14.16 37.12 3.47
N LEU A 8 -12.89 36.90 3.13
CA LEU A 8 -11.83 37.93 3.14
C LEU A 8 -10.47 37.26 2.86
N LEU A 9 -10.12 37.13 1.57
CA LEU A 9 -8.73 37.05 1.13
C LEU A 9 -8.21 38.49 1.07
N LEU A 10 -7.08 38.77 1.72
CA LEU A 10 -6.01 39.70 1.29
C LEU A 10 -5.06 39.92 2.48
N GLY A 11 -3.78 39.59 2.31
CA GLY A 11 -2.73 39.81 3.30
C GLY A 11 -1.43 39.12 2.91
N GLU A 12 -0.70 39.73 1.98
CA GLU A 12 0.69 39.39 1.67
C GLU A 12 1.59 39.61 2.90
N ALA A 13 2.52 38.70 3.18
CA ALA A 13 3.63 38.96 4.09
C ALA A 13 4.94 38.45 3.47
N ILE A 14 5.73 39.41 2.95
CA ILE A 14 7.10 39.23 2.50
C ILE A 14 8.04 39.55 3.68
N ALA A 15 8.93 38.59 3.95
CA ALA A 15 10.29 38.66 4.52
C ALA A 15 10.55 39.29 5.91
N GLY A 16 11.40 38.59 6.69
CA GLY A 16 12.06 39.15 7.87
C GLY A 16 12.95 38.16 8.59
N THR A 17 14.10 37.80 7.99
CA THR A 17 15.23 37.17 8.68
C THR A 17 15.76 38.11 9.76
N ALA A 18 15.86 37.65 11.01
CA ALA A 18 16.57 38.34 12.08
C ALA A 18 17.49 37.36 12.82
N VAL A 19 18.79 37.53 12.58
CA VAL A 19 19.90 36.97 13.37
C VAL A 19 20.37 38.06 14.32
N LEU A 20 20.21 37.86 15.63
CA LEU A 20 20.90 38.51 16.77
C LEU A 20 20.65 37.56 17.97
N GLY A 21 21.60 37.04 18.76
CA GLY A 21 22.95 37.46 19.10
C GLY A 21 23.03 37.72 20.62
N THR A 22 23.80 36.88 21.35
CA THR A 22 24.34 37.05 22.74
C THR A 22 23.35 36.81 23.90
N THR A 23 23.65 36.14 25.03
CA THR A 23 24.88 35.91 25.84
C THR A 23 24.77 34.54 26.57
N LEU A 24 25.67 33.55 26.46
CA LEU A 24 27.01 33.40 27.07
C LEU A 24 27.08 33.52 28.61
N GLY A 25 27.31 32.36 29.26
CA GLY A 25 27.92 32.17 30.58
C GLY A 25 27.54 30.79 31.15
N ALA A 26 28.39 29.84 31.51
CA ALA A 26 29.84 29.69 31.48
C ALA A 26 30.19 28.24 31.92
N ILE A 27 31.16 27.60 31.22
CA ILE A 27 32.31 26.82 31.76
C ILE A 27 31.97 25.41 32.36
N VAL A 28 32.51 24.26 31.92
CA VAL A 28 33.88 23.77 31.59
C VAL A 28 33.78 22.64 30.52
N GLY A 29 34.43 22.67 29.34
CA GLY A 29 35.79 22.16 29.04
C GLY A 29 35.82 20.60 28.93
N THR A 30 36.23 19.90 27.86
CA THR A 30 37.05 20.18 26.67
C THR A 30 36.81 19.10 25.59
N THR A 31 36.84 19.54 24.34
CA THR A 31 36.91 18.83 23.04
C THR A 31 37.97 17.73 22.92
N VAL A 32 37.72 16.68 22.12
CA VAL A 32 38.44 16.36 20.85
C VAL A 32 37.52 15.53 19.93
N LEU A 33 37.31 16.03 18.71
CA LEU A 33 36.81 15.33 17.53
C LEU A 33 37.96 14.54 16.89
N THR A 34 37.74 13.28 16.51
CA THR A 34 38.48 12.66 15.39
C THR A 34 37.58 11.69 14.65
N ILE A 35 37.29 12.03 13.38
CA ILE A 35 36.76 11.15 12.34
C ILE A 35 37.92 10.25 11.88
N GLY A 36 37.65 8.96 11.64
CA GLY A 36 38.42 8.15 10.68
C GLY A 36 39.09 6.87 11.22
N THR A 37 38.58 5.73 10.74
CA THR A 37 39.30 4.48 10.37
C THR A 37 40.12 3.73 11.42
N THR A 38 39.71 2.49 11.76
CA THR A 38 40.51 1.27 11.48
C THR A 38 39.70 -0.01 11.69
N ALA A 39 39.90 -0.95 10.77
CA ALA A 39 39.43 -2.33 10.82
C ALA A 39 40.21 -3.18 11.84
N ALA A 40 39.57 -4.28 12.25
CA ALA A 40 40.13 -5.55 12.70
C ALA A 40 41.12 -5.57 13.89
N THR A 41 40.66 -6.16 15.01
CA THR A 41 41.42 -7.20 15.73
C THR A 41 40.46 -8.16 16.44
N PHE A 42 40.23 -9.33 15.84
CA PHE A 42 39.76 -10.55 16.52
C PHE A 42 41.01 -11.41 16.81
N GLY A 43 41.13 -11.90 18.05
CA GLY A 43 41.81 -13.17 18.38
C GLY A 43 43.27 -13.10 18.84
N ALA A 44 43.48 -13.23 20.16
CA ALA A 44 44.46 -14.12 20.80
C ALA A 44 44.30 -14.04 22.33
N GLU A 45 44.51 -15.18 23.02
CA GLU A 45 44.37 -15.48 24.46
C GLU A 45 43.00 -16.06 24.88
N ALA A 46 42.84 -17.32 25.30
CA ALA A 46 43.79 -18.42 25.37
C ALA A 46 43.02 -19.75 25.47
N LEU A 47 43.33 -20.64 24.53
CA LEU A 47 43.30 -22.08 24.71
C LEU A 47 44.33 -22.43 25.79
N LEU A 48 43.95 -22.52 27.07
CA LEU A 48 44.61 -23.25 28.18
C LEU A 48 44.09 -22.75 29.55
N ALA A 49 42.92 -23.23 29.96
CA ALA A 49 42.57 -23.38 31.39
C ALA A 49 41.40 -24.37 31.48
N GLY A 50 41.71 -25.65 31.33
CA GLY A 50 40.77 -26.71 31.65
C GLY A 50 40.52 -26.78 33.16
N SER A 51 39.29 -27.16 33.48
CA SER A 51 38.83 -27.82 34.72
C SER A 51 38.66 -27.00 36.02
N HIS A 52 37.43 -27.14 36.54
CA HIS A 52 36.93 -26.92 37.92
C HIS A 52 36.13 -25.65 38.23
N ARG A 53 34.80 -25.84 38.15
CA ARG A 53 33.75 -25.46 39.13
C ARG A 53 33.87 -24.09 39.81
N ALA A 54 32.94 -23.18 39.48
CA ALA A 54 31.75 -22.90 40.29
C ALA A 54 30.94 -21.79 39.60
N ALA A 55 29.65 -22.05 39.38
CA ALA A 55 28.71 -21.08 38.86
C ALA A 55 28.54 -19.92 39.87
N GLN A 56 29.25 -18.81 39.66
CA GLN A 56 28.82 -17.54 40.22
C GLN A 56 27.68 -17.02 39.32
N LYS A 57 26.46 -17.08 39.86
CA LYS A 57 25.28 -16.44 39.27
C LYS A 57 25.57 -14.94 39.15
N PHE A 58 25.97 -14.50 37.97
CA PHE A 58 26.05 -13.08 37.66
C PHE A 58 24.62 -12.60 37.42
N THR A 59 23.97 -12.08 38.47
CA THR A 59 22.69 -11.39 38.34
C THR A 59 22.95 -10.05 37.66
N ILE A 60 22.66 -9.98 36.36
CA ILE A 60 22.56 -8.71 35.65
C ILE A 60 21.42 -7.93 36.35
N PRO A 61 21.67 -6.72 36.88
CA PRO A 61 20.58 -5.88 37.37
C PRO A 61 19.59 -5.68 36.23
N GLN A 62 18.35 -6.11 36.44
CA GLN A 62 17.28 -5.83 35.50
C GLN A 62 17.19 -4.30 35.40
N ALA A 63 17.59 -3.75 34.25
CA ALA A 63 17.39 -2.35 33.97
C ALA A 63 15.92 -2.03 34.21
N PRO A 64 15.58 -0.91 34.86
CA PRO A 64 14.18 -0.50 34.99
C PRO A 64 13.59 -0.56 33.59
N ILE A 65 12.54 -1.37 33.40
CA ILE A 65 11.71 -1.27 32.21
C ILE A 65 11.31 0.22 32.19
N PRO A 66 11.65 0.99 31.14
CA PRO A 66 11.10 2.32 31.02
C PRO A 66 9.59 2.14 30.98
N GLN A 67 8.92 2.36 32.12
CA GLN A 67 7.52 2.66 32.12
C GLN A 67 7.45 4.04 31.48
N GLU A 68 7.39 4.06 30.15
CA GLU A 68 6.88 5.21 29.44
C GLU A 68 5.56 5.55 30.13
N GLN A 69 5.49 6.77 30.65
CA GLN A 69 4.30 7.27 31.32
C GLN A 69 3.15 7.19 30.32
N GLU A 70 2.28 6.18 30.45
CA GLU A 70 1.04 6.05 29.67
C GLU A 70 0.02 7.08 30.18
N GLY A 71 0.32 8.35 29.95
CA GLY A 71 -0.70 9.36 29.72
C GLY A 71 -0.91 9.45 28.21
N GLN A 72 -1.34 8.37 27.57
CA GLN A 72 -1.46 8.36 26.12
C GLN A 72 -2.80 9.00 25.73
N GLU A 73 -2.72 10.13 25.03
CA GLU A 73 -3.86 10.68 24.29
C GLU A 73 -4.43 9.57 23.39
N THR A 74 -5.76 9.45 23.31
CA THR A 74 -6.39 8.51 22.38
C THR A 74 -5.90 8.85 20.98
N PRO A 75 -5.24 7.91 20.28
CA PRO A 75 -4.67 8.21 18.98
C PRO A 75 -5.77 8.57 17.99
N PRO A 76 -5.51 9.47 17.03
CA PRO A 76 -6.50 9.86 16.05
C PRO A 76 -6.82 8.69 15.11
N ARG A 77 -7.98 8.73 14.46
CA ARG A 77 -8.37 7.67 13.53
C ARG A 77 -7.51 7.73 12.26
N LEU A 78 -7.14 6.57 11.73
CA LEU A 78 -6.27 6.43 10.55
C LEU A 78 -7.09 6.06 9.32
N TYR A 79 -6.85 6.74 8.21
CA TYR A 79 -7.47 6.46 6.93
C TYR A 79 -6.44 6.53 5.82
N GLY A 80 -6.77 5.94 4.67
CA GLY A 80 -5.96 6.15 3.48
C GLY A 80 -6.58 5.61 2.21
N TYR A 81 -6.00 6.09 1.11
CA TYR A 81 -6.35 5.78 -0.26
C TYR A 81 -5.11 5.32 -1.03
N GLY A 82 -5.32 4.46 -2.02
CA GLY A 82 -4.22 3.88 -2.79
C GLY A 82 -3.25 3.12 -1.90
N ARG A 83 -1.98 3.06 -2.31
CA ARG A 83 -0.91 2.47 -1.51
C ARG A 83 -0.36 3.49 -0.52
N TYR A 84 -0.04 3.06 0.70
CA TYR A 84 0.71 3.88 1.65
C TYR A 84 1.34 3.00 2.73
N LYS A 85 2.43 3.48 3.31
CA LYS A 85 3.08 2.82 4.46
C LYS A 85 2.51 3.36 5.77
N SER A 86 2.15 2.47 6.68
CA SER A 86 1.68 2.81 8.02
C SER A 86 2.38 1.93 9.06
N GLY A 87 2.72 2.51 10.21
CA GLY A 87 3.14 1.75 11.41
C GLY A 87 1.95 1.26 12.24
N GLY A 88 0.78 1.86 12.02
CA GLY A 88 -0.38 1.71 12.88
C GLY A 88 -0.19 2.28 14.29
N TYR A 89 -1.27 2.28 15.07
CA TYR A 89 -1.24 2.58 16.50
C TYR A 89 -1.28 1.30 17.31
N LEU A 90 -0.40 1.21 18.30
CA LEU A 90 -0.35 0.09 19.23
C LEU A 90 -1.57 0.15 20.15
N LEU A 91 -2.48 -0.83 20.03
CA LEU A 91 -3.66 -0.96 20.89
C LEU A 91 -3.43 -1.93 22.05
N PHE A 92 -2.55 -2.91 21.85
CA PHE A 92 -2.26 -3.93 22.83
C PHE A 92 -0.84 -4.40 22.68
N ARG A 93 -0.17 -4.56 23.81
CA ARG A 93 1.11 -5.22 23.93
C ARG A 93 1.14 -5.96 25.23
N GLU A 94 1.41 -7.26 25.17
CA GLU A 94 1.55 -8.08 26.37
C GLU A 94 2.68 -9.09 26.16
N SER A 95 3.36 -9.44 27.25
CA SER A 95 4.33 -10.53 27.26
C SER A 95 3.82 -11.65 28.15
N ALA A 96 3.69 -12.85 27.59
CA ALA A 96 3.24 -14.04 28.31
C ALA A 96 4.24 -15.18 28.09
N GLY A 97 4.96 -15.54 29.15
CA GLY A 97 5.96 -16.59 29.11
C GLY A 97 7.09 -16.29 28.13
N GLN A 98 7.17 -17.07 27.05
CA GLN A 98 8.18 -16.93 26.00
C GLN A 98 7.68 -16.12 24.79
N TYR A 99 6.55 -15.44 24.89
CA TYR A 99 5.94 -14.75 23.76
C TYR A 99 5.63 -13.28 24.07
N VAL A 100 5.71 -12.45 23.04
CA VAL A 100 5.20 -11.08 23.05
C VAL A 100 4.18 -10.93 21.93
N GLY A 101 3.02 -10.36 22.28
CA GLY A 101 1.90 -10.15 21.38
C GLY A 101 1.69 -8.67 21.13
N TYR A 102 1.31 -8.31 19.91
CA TYR A 102 0.96 -6.94 19.53
C TYR A 102 -0.38 -6.91 18.81
N ALA A 103 -1.19 -5.89 19.05
CA ALA A 103 -2.31 -5.50 18.19
C ALA A 103 -2.08 -4.08 17.68
N MET A 104 -2.01 -3.91 16.37
CA MET A 104 -1.74 -2.61 15.74
C MET A 104 -2.90 -2.21 14.84
N CYS A 105 -3.58 -1.11 15.19
CA CYS A 105 -4.61 -0.54 14.35
C CYS A 105 -3.97 0.18 13.16
N VAL A 106 -4.19 -0.34 11.96
CA VAL A 106 -3.61 0.20 10.73
C VAL A 106 -4.56 1.10 9.95
N ALA A 107 -5.88 0.91 10.12
CA ALA A 107 -6.92 1.80 9.58
C ALA A 107 -8.22 1.69 10.39
N CYS A 108 -9.03 2.76 10.40
CA CYS A 108 -10.34 2.83 11.06
C CYS A 108 -11.50 2.69 10.07
N ARG A 109 -11.26 2.00 8.95
CA ARG A 109 -12.25 1.59 7.95
C ARG A 109 -11.73 0.37 7.18
N PRO A 110 -12.57 -0.31 6.41
CA PRO A 110 -12.15 -1.44 5.59
C PRO A 110 -11.10 -1.00 4.56
N ILE A 111 -10.06 -1.81 4.42
CA ILE A 111 -9.01 -1.63 3.42
C ILE A 111 -9.01 -2.80 2.44
N ASP A 112 -8.43 -2.65 1.26
CA ASP A 112 -8.35 -3.74 0.30
C ASP A 112 -7.42 -4.87 0.78
N GLY A 113 -6.32 -4.49 1.44
CA GLY A 113 -5.46 -5.47 2.10
C GLY A 113 -4.06 -4.96 2.42
N VAL A 114 -3.20 -5.87 2.86
CA VAL A 114 -1.79 -5.62 3.14
C VAL A 114 -0.95 -6.14 1.98
N GLU A 115 -0.07 -5.30 1.42
CA GLU A 115 0.84 -5.67 0.33
C GLU A 115 2.17 -6.20 0.87
N ALA A 116 2.67 -5.64 1.98
CA ALA A 116 3.91 -6.08 2.60
C ALA A 116 3.90 -5.84 4.11
N TYR A 117 4.49 -6.77 4.87
CA TYR A 117 4.82 -6.58 6.28
C TYR A 117 6.31 -6.28 6.40
N ILE A 118 6.64 -5.24 7.17
CA ILE A 118 8.01 -4.81 7.43
C ILE A 118 8.24 -4.85 8.93
N VAL A 119 9.24 -5.61 9.35
CA VAL A 119 9.62 -5.73 10.77
C VAL A 119 11.11 -5.45 10.91
N ASP A 120 11.47 -4.52 11.79
CA ASP A 120 12.86 -4.10 12.02
C ASP A 120 13.62 -3.70 10.74
N SER A 121 12.91 -3.01 9.83
CA SER A 121 13.41 -2.60 8.51
C SER A 121 13.66 -3.73 7.50
N GLU A 122 13.26 -4.97 7.81
CA GLU A 122 13.22 -6.07 6.87
C GLU A 122 11.80 -6.31 6.35
N THR A 123 11.62 -6.38 5.04
CA THR A 123 10.36 -6.83 4.43
C THR A 123 10.24 -8.34 4.55
N LEU A 124 9.18 -8.81 5.19
CA LEU A 124 8.94 -10.23 5.41
C LEU A 124 8.42 -10.89 4.14
N THR A 125 9.05 -12.01 3.76
CA THR A 125 8.44 -12.94 2.80
C THR A 125 7.51 -13.86 3.58
N THR A 126 6.21 -13.79 3.30
CA THR A 126 5.19 -14.49 4.08
C THR A 126 4.76 -15.81 3.45
N SER A 127 4.49 -16.82 4.28
CA SER A 127 3.88 -18.10 3.87
C SER A 127 2.61 -18.41 4.68
N THR A 128 1.80 -19.35 4.17
CA THR A 128 0.49 -19.77 4.72
C THR A 128 0.38 -21.30 4.81
N GLY A 129 -0.50 -21.81 5.68
CA GLY A 129 -0.71 -23.26 5.92
C GLY A 129 -0.27 -23.79 7.30
N ALA A 130 0.05 -25.09 7.37
CA ALA A 130 0.52 -25.71 8.61
C ALA A 130 2.01 -25.39 8.85
N THR A 131 2.34 -24.93 10.06
CA THR A 131 3.73 -24.62 10.44
C THR A 131 4.31 -25.65 11.37
N THR A 132 5.59 -25.97 11.21
CA THR A 132 6.34 -26.64 12.27
C THR A 132 6.74 -25.60 13.31
N GLU A 133 5.90 -25.41 14.33
CA GLU A 133 6.27 -24.62 15.50
C GLU A 133 6.88 -25.56 16.55
N PRO A 134 8.15 -25.40 16.94
CA PRO A 134 8.73 -26.18 18.01
C PRO A 134 8.11 -25.74 19.35
N THR A 135 6.98 -26.33 19.70
CA THR A 135 6.47 -26.32 21.07
C THR A 135 7.23 -27.38 21.85
N LEU A 136 7.91 -27.00 22.94
CA LEU A 136 8.50 -27.95 23.89
C LEU A 136 7.38 -28.77 24.52
N GLY A 137 7.08 -29.92 23.93
CA GLY A 137 6.23 -30.92 24.57
C GLY A 137 6.90 -31.45 25.83
N ALA A 138 6.14 -31.67 26.89
CA ALA A 138 6.62 -32.39 28.05
C ALA A 138 7.06 -33.80 27.60
N PHE A 139 8.37 -34.06 27.65
CA PHE A 139 9.02 -35.35 27.38
C PHE A 139 8.73 -35.99 26.00
N GLY A 140 8.89 -35.25 24.89
CA GLY A 140 8.78 -35.82 23.54
C GLY A 140 9.57 -35.04 22.48
N TYR A 141 10.39 -35.75 21.69
CA TYR A 141 11.53 -35.26 20.91
C TYR A 141 11.20 -34.77 19.48
N TYR A 142 10.00 -34.26 19.21
CA TYR A 142 9.56 -33.94 17.84
C TYR A 142 9.07 -32.49 17.71
N PRO A 143 9.46 -31.76 16.65
CA PRO A 143 8.83 -30.49 16.31
C PRO A 143 7.35 -30.76 16.02
N ASN A 144 6.46 -30.13 16.78
CA ASN A 144 5.03 -30.25 16.54
C ASN A 144 4.64 -29.38 15.34
N THR A 145 3.69 -29.86 14.54
CA THR A 145 3.04 -29.03 13.55
C THR A 145 1.89 -28.29 14.22
N ARG A 146 1.91 -26.96 14.21
CA ARG A 146 0.78 -26.12 14.56
C ARG A 146 0.12 -25.63 13.27
N ASP A 147 -1.07 -26.13 13.04
CA ASP A 147 -2.02 -25.56 12.09
C ASP A 147 -2.99 -24.67 12.87
N PHE A 148 -3.09 -23.40 12.49
CA PHE A 148 -4.05 -22.48 13.11
C PHE A 148 -5.46 -22.62 12.53
N GLY A 149 -5.62 -23.37 11.43
CA GLY A 149 -6.91 -23.52 10.73
C GLY A 149 -7.43 -22.22 10.11
N ASP A 150 -6.63 -21.17 10.11
CA ASP A 150 -7.00 -19.81 9.76
C ASP A 150 -6.06 -19.27 8.68
N SER A 151 -6.61 -19.04 7.50
CA SER A 151 -5.86 -18.56 6.33
C SER A 151 -5.40 -17.10 6.46
N ALA A 152 -5.92 -16.35 7.43
CA ALA A 152 -5.47 -14.98 7.72
C ALA A 152 -4.11 -14.96 8.44
N ILE A 153 -3.67 -16.10 9.00
CA ILE A 153 -2.39 -16.21 9.69
C ILE A 153 -1.28 -16.51 8.68
N VAL A 154 -0.24 -15.68 8.74
CA VAL A 154 0.96 -15.79 7.94
C VAL A 154 2.20 -15.76 8.82
N TRP A 155 3.32 -16.21 8.29
CA TRP A 155 4.61 -16.19 8.99
C TRP A 155 5.77 -15.96 8.03
N PRO A 156 6.91 -15.44 8.50
CA PRO A 156 8.10 -15.27 7.67
C PRO A 156 8.66 -16.63 7.24
N SER A 157 8.94 -16.81 5.95
CA SER A 157 9.56 -18.03 5.40
C SER A 157 11.05 -17.88 5.10
N SER A 158 11.59 -16.67 5.27
CA SER A 158 13.00 -16.35 5.07
C SER A 158 13.37 -15.09 5.86
N GLY A 159 14.66 -14.74 5.84
CA GLY A 159 15.16 -13.50 6.43
C GLY A 159 15.49 -13.60 7.92
N MET A 160 15.74 -12.45 8.53
CA MET A 160 16.09 -12.31 9.95
C MET A 160 14.99 -12.85 10.86
N LYS A 161 13.75 -12.97 10.39
CA LYS A 161 12.63 -13.52 11.18
C LYS A 161 12.38 -15.02 10.96
N PHE A 162 13.25 -15.72 10.23
CA PHE A 162 13.19 -17.16 9.99
C PHE A 162 14.55 -17.82 10.22
N GLY A 163 14.63 -18.85 11.06
CA GLY A 163 15.93 -19.46 11.35
C GLY A 163 15.89 -20.67 12.28
N GLN A 164 17.08 -21.10 12.68
CA GLN A 164 17.28 -22.30 13.50
C GLN A 164 16.88 -22.06 14.96
N TYR A 165 16.17 -23.04 15.52
CA TYR A 165 15.94 -23.13 16.95
C TYR A 165 16.98 -24.04 17.62
N ILE A 166 17.53 -23.56 18.74
CA ILE A 166 18.36 -24.40 19.61
C ILE A 166 17.54 -24.75 20.84
N ALA A 167 17.15 -26.02 20.96
CA ALA A 167 16.58 -26.55 22.19
C ALA A 167 17.68 -27.26 22.98
N TYR A 168 17.66 -27.11 24.31
CA TYR A 168 18.54 -27.86 25.20
C TYR A 168 17.73 -28.99 25.83
N ILE A 169 18.20 -30.22 25.67
CA ILE A 169 17.62 -31.37 26.35
C ILE A 169 18.54 -31.73 27.50
N ASP A 170 17.96 -31.78 28.70
CA ASP A 170 18.67 -32.25 29.87
C ASP A 170 18.62 -33.78 29.88
N VAL A 171 19.71 -34.40 29.44
CA VAL A 171 19.85 -35.85 29.46
C VAL A 171 20.37 -36.22 30.85
N PRO A 172 19.62 -37.03 31.64
CA PRO A 172 20.06 -37.42 32.97
C PRO A 172 21.47 -38.00 32.96
N GLY A 173 22.40 -37.35 33.66
CA GLY A 173 23.80 -37.77 33.76
C GLY A 173 24.74 -37.30 32.63
N HIS A 174 24.27 -36.58 31.62
CA HIS A 174 25.11 -36.00 30.54
C HIS A 174 25.04 -34.47 30.45
N GLY A 175 24.17 -33.83 31.23
CA GLY A 175 23.98 -32.38 31.22
C GLY A 175 23.22 -31.88 29.98
N PRO A 176 22.96 -30.56 29.89
CA PRO A 176 22.20 -29.99 28.79
C PRO A 176 22.99 -30.12 27.48
N SER A 177 22.50 -30.96 26.57
CA SER A 177 23.07 -31.10 25.22
C SER A 177 22.26 -30.27 24.24
N PRO A 178 22.88 -29.35 23.46
CA PRO A 178 22.18 -28.57 22.45
C PRO A 178 21.81 -29.49 21.29
N ILE A 179 20.52 -29.49 20.91
CA ILE A 179 20.05 -30.11 19.69
C ILE A 179 19.46 -29.02 18.81
N VAL A 180 19.93 -28.98 17.56
CA VAL A 180 19.38 -28.13 16.51
C VAL A 180 18.09 -28.81 16.03
N THR A 181 16.96 -28.33 16.55
CA THR A 181 15.64 -28.87 16.22
C THR A 181 14.98 -27.91 15.26
N ALA A 182 15.24 -28.10 13.96
CA ALA A 182 14.58 -27.49 12.83
C ALA A 182 14.73 -25.96 12.64
N ASN A 183 14.44 -25.53 11.41
CA ASN A 183 14.23 -24.13 11.02
C ASN A 183 12.76 -23.79 11.17
N GLY A 184 12.44 -22.55 11.55
CA GLY A 184 11.07 -22.07 11.48
C GLY A 184 10.90 -20.59 11.81
N PRO A 185 9.65 -20.10 11.79
CA PRO A 185 9.35 -18.67 11.91
C PRO A 185 9.38 -18.18 13.36
N PHE A 186 10.15 -17.12 13.65
CA PHE A 186 10.24 -16.55 15.00
C PHE A 186 8.99 -15.77 15.43
N GLY A 187 8.02 -15.61 14.55
CA GLY A 187 6.73 -15.04 14.87
C GLY A 187 5.68 -15.26 13.79
N PHE A 188 4.46 -14.86 14.11
CA PHE A 188 3.28 -15.02 13.29
C PHE A 188 2.57 -13.67 13.20
N LEU A 189 1.91 -13.43 12.07
CA LEU A 189 1.12 -12.24 11.80
C LEU A 189 -0.28 -12.68 11.39
N GLU A 190 -1.28 -11.90 11.76
CA GLU A 190 -2.67 -12.11 11.41
C GLU A 190 -3.26 -10.75 11.05
N PHE A 191 -3.81 -10.63 9.85
CA PHE A 191 -4.53 -9.42 9.46
C PHE A 191 -6.03 -9.65 9.56
N ARG A 192 -6.70 -8.78 10.31
CA ARG A 192 -8.16 -8.68 10.33
C ARG A 192 -8.57 -7.35 9.77
N ASN A 193 -9.42 -7.39 8.75
CA ASN A 193 -9.98 -6.18 8.18
C ASN A 193 -11.08 -5.62 9.08
N ALA A 194 -11.36 -4.32 8.93
CA ALA A 194 -12.48 -3.70 9.62
C ALA A 194 -13.80 -4.32 9.14
N THR A 195 -14.69 -4.60 10.08
CA THR A 195 -16.10 -4.91 9.86
C THR A 195 -16.92 -4.36 11.02
N GLU A 196 -18.21 -4.09 10.82
CA GLU A 196 -19.09 -3.65 11.91
C GLU A 196 -19.14 -4.65 13.08
N ALA A 197 -19.17 -5.95 12.77
CA ALA A 197 -19.20 -7.01 13.78
C ALA A 197 -17.87 -7.15 14.54
N GLY A 198 -16.76 -6.81 13.87
CA GLY A 198 -15.41 -7.08 14.34
C GLY A 198 -15.02 -8.56 14.21
N HIS A 199 -13.74 -8.84 14.35
CA HIS A 199 -13.17 -10.19 14.32
C HIS A 199 -12.12 -10.35 15.42
N ALA A 200 -12.34 -11.30 16.31
CA ALA A 200 -11.33 -11.67 17.29
C ALA A 200 -10.06 -12.21 16.62
N SER A 201 -8.91 -11.89 17.20
CA SER A 201 -7.64 -12.47 16.77
C SER A 201 -7.53 -13.93 17.20
N THR A 202 -7.30 -14.82 16.24
CA THR A 202 -6.97 -16.23 16.49
C THR A 202 -5.62 -16.33 17.20
N LEU A 203 -4.62 -15.54 16.78
CA LEU A 203 -3.29 -15.51 17.41
C LEU A 203 -3.38 -15.07 18.87
N LEU A 204 -3.94 -13.89 19.15
CA LEU A 204 -3.93 -13.37 20.51
C LEU A 204 -4.79 -14.20 21.46
N THR A 205 -5.93 -14.72 21.00
CA THR A 205 -6.74 -15.65 21.82
C THR A 205 -5.97 -16.94 22.14
N THR A 206 -5.19 -17.46 21.19
CA THR A 206 -4.43 -18.70 21.38
C THR A 206 -3.29 -18.56 22.39
N TYR A 207 -2.53 -17.46 22.35
CA TYR A 207 -1.32 -17.29 23.17
C TYR A 207 -1.53 -16.42 24.41
N PHE A 208 -2.54 -15.55 24.41
CA PHE A 208 -2.80 -14.55 25.44
C PHE A 208 -4.23 -14.62 25.99
N GLY A 209 -4.89 -15.78 25.90
CA GLY A 209 -6.30 -15.98 26.30
C GLY A 209 -6.65 -15.60 27.74
N GLY A 210 -5.67 -15.43 28.63
CA GLY A 210 -5.88 -14.91 29.98
C GLY A 210 -6.16 -13.40 30.05
N VAL A 211 -5.77 -12.65 29.02
CA VAL A 211 -5.93 -11.19 28.92
C VAL A 211 -6.75 -10.81 27.68
N TRP A 212 -6.58 -11.55 26.58
CA TRP A 212 -7.26 -11.33 25.30
C TRP A 212 -8.40 -12.33 25.09
N SER A 213 -9.64 -11.85 25.11
CA SER A 213 -10.82 -12.70 24.96
C SER A 213 -11.49 -12.53 23.58
N ALA A 214 -11.85 -13.66 22.97
CA ALA A 214 -12.53 -13.69 21.68
C ALA A 214 -13.92 -13.04 21.68
N ASP A 215 -14.58 -12.92 22.84
CA ASP A 215 -15.92 -12.35 22.94
C ASP A 215 -15.93 -10.83 23.16
N THR A 216 -14.83 -10.28 23.67
CA THR A 216 -14.73 -8.88 24.12
C THR A 216 -13.78 -8.04 23.29
N HIS A 217 -12.72 -8.64 22.74
CA HIS A 217 -11.66 -7.95 21.99
C HIS A 217 -11.84 -8.14 20.48
N LEU A 218 -12.94 -7.60 19.95
CA LEU A 218 -13.38 -7.81 18.57
C LEU A 218 -12.82 -6.80 17.56
N GLY A 219 -12.32 -5.64 18.02
CA GLY A 219 -11.79 -4.62 17.11
C GLY A 219 -12.80 -4.09 16.08
N ARG A 220 -14.04 -3.82 16.50
CA ARG A 220 -15.14 -3.38 15.61
C ARG A 220 -14.79 -2.12 14.84
N GLY A 221 -14.97 -2.15 13.51
CA GLY A 221 -14.67 -1.03 12.61
C GLY A 221 -13.18 -0.74 12.42
N LEU A 222 -12.27 -1.61 12.91
CA LEU A 222 -10.83 -1.41 12.82
C LEU A 222 -10.17 -2.49 11.98
N ALA A 223 -9.27 -2.08 11.08
CA ALA A 223 -8.33 -2.97 10.43
C ALA A 223 -7.11 -3.11 11.33
N ILE A 224 -6.82 -4.31 11.80
CA ILE A 224 -5.80 -4.59 12.81
C ILE A 224 -4.84 -5.66 12.30
N VAL A 225 -3.55 -5.40 12.48
CA VAL A 225 -2.49 -6.40 12.31
C VAL A 225 -2.11 -6.89 13.70
N TYR A 226 -2.41 -8.15 13.96
CA TYR A 226 -1.99 -8.86 15.15
C TYR A 226 -0.68 -9.57 14.89
N THR A 227 0.22 -9.57 15.86
CA THR A 227 1.46 -10.35 15.74
C THR A 227 1.79 -11.04 17.05
N LYS A 228 2.50 -12.16 16.93
CA LYS A 228 3.09 -12.91 18.04
C LYS A 228 4.54 -13.18 17.71
N TRP A 229 5.45 -12.86 18.62
CA TRP A 229 6.89 -13.09 18.47
C TRP A 229 7.43 -13.90 19.63
N ALA A 230 8.38 -14.79 19.34
CA ALA A 230 9.12 -15.53 20.36
C ALA A 230 10.15 -14.63 21.04
N THR A 231 10.18 -14.69 22.37
CA THR A 231 11.26 -14.20 23.20
C THR A 231 12.48 -15.08 23.03
N MET A 232 13.66 -14.49 23.09
CA MET A 232 14.92 -15.17 22.81
C MET A 232 15.93 -14.92 23.92
N THR A 233 16.93 -15.79 24.00
CA THR A 233 18.11 -15.54 24.83
C THR A 233 18.86 -14.31 24.31
N PRO A 234 19.59 -13.57 25.17
CA PRO A 234 20.28 -12.34 24.78
C PRO A 234 21.18 -12.49 23.54
N THR A 235 21.80 -13.66 23.36
CA THR A 235 22.69 -13.97 22.23
C THR A 235 21.97 -13.95 20.87
N PHE A 236 20.76 -14.50 20.79
CA PHE A 236 19.96 -14.52 19.55
C PHE A 236 19.09 -13.26 19.41
N HIS A 237 18.80 -12.59 20.52
CA HIS A 237 17.95 -11.42 20.54
C HIS A 237 18.47 -10.28 19.65
N MET A 238 19.77 -9.99 19.65
CA MET A 238 20.32 -8.92 18.79
C MET A 238 20.33 -9.27 17.30
N VAL A 239 20.36 -10.56 16.97
CA VAL A 239 20.31 -11.04 15.59
C VAL A 239 18.89 -10.91 15.06
N HIS A 240 17.88 -11.30 15.83
CA HIS A 240 16.50 -11.32 15.37
C HIS A 240 15.73 -10.04 15.66
N TYR A 241 16.05 -9.32 16.75
CA TYR A 241 15.39 -8.08 17.19
C TYR A 241 16.44 -7.00 17.51
N PRO A 242 17.11 -6.46 16.48
CA PRO A 242 18.20 -5.49 16.67
C PRO A 242 17.75 -4.18 17.34
N ARG A 243 16.44 -3.89 17.34
CA ARG A 243 15.83 -2.70 17.93
C ARG A 243 15.19 -2.92 19.30
N TYR A 244 15.64 -3.94 20.03
CA TYR A 244 15.09 -4.40 21.30
C TYR A 244 13.69 -5.02 21.21
N LEU A 245 12.73 -4.35 20.59
CA LEU A 245 11.40 -4.88 20.33
C LEU A 245 11.15 -4.90 18.83
N PRO A 246 10.36 -5.87 18.31
CA PRO A 246 9.96 -5.87 16.92
C PRO A 246 9.28 -4.54 16.56
N ASN A 247 9.91 -3.74 15.69
CA ASN A 247 9.30 -2.53 15.18
C ASN A 247 8.52 -2.84 13.91
N HIS A 248 7.24 -2.51 13.90
CA HIS A 248 6.31 -2.90 12.84
C HIS A 248 5.98 -1.75 11.90
N SER A 249 5.90 -2.06 10.62
CA SER A 249 5.23 -1.23 9.63
C SER A 249 4.69 -2.10 8.51
N GLN A 250 3.68 -1.62 7.81
CA GLN A 250 3.04 -2.35 6.73
C GLN A 250 2.82 -1.41 5.54
N VAL A 251 2.89 -1.98 4.35
CA VAL A 251 2.43 -1.32 3.12
C VAL A 251 1.01 -1.78 2.88
N LEU A 252 0.07 -0.84 2.92
CA LEU A 252 -1.36 -1.10 2.84
C LEU A 252 -1.88 -0.66 1.47
N ARG A 253 -2.86 -1.40 0.95
CA ARG A 253 -3.79 -0.92 -0.06
C ARG A 253 -5.02 -0.41 0.68
N GLY A 254 -5.27 0.89 0.59
CA GLY A 254 -6.32 1.62 1.32
C GLY A 254 -7.74 1.18 0.97
N ALA A 255 -8.72 2.03 1.24
CA ALA A 255 -10.11 1.60 1.08
C ALA A 255 -10.51 1.31 -0.37
N LYS A 256 -11.50 0.44 -0.46
CA LYS A 256 -12.30 0.22 -1.65
C LYS A 256 -13.25 1.41 -1.80
N ILE A 257 -13.49 1.82 -3.04
CA ILE A 257 -14.23 3.04 -3.35
C ILE A 257 -15.25 2.76 -4.45
N TYR A 258 -16.33 3.53 -4.44
CA TYR A 258 -17.36 3.47 -5.46
C TYR A 258 -16.85 4.03 -6.80
N ASP A 259 -16.95 3.25 -7.88
CA ASP A 259 -16.78 3.74 -9.25
C ASP A 259 -18.13 3.90 -9.95
N PRO A 260 -18.61 5.14 -10.22
CA PRO A 260 -19.88 5.38 -10.90
C PRO A 260 -19.90 4.94 -12.38
N ARG A 261 -18.76 4.55 -12.94
CA ARG A 261 -18.66 4.02 -14.31
C ARG A 261 -18.92 2.52 -14.37
N ASP A 262 -18.77 1.83 -13.24
CA ASP A 262 -18.96 0.40 -13.14
C ASP A 262 -20.41 0.08 -12.75
N VAL A 263 -21.16 -0.44 -13.71
CA VAL A 263 -22.57 -0.81 -13.53
C VAL A 263 -22.79 -1.95 -12.54
N ALA A 264 -21.73 -2.71 -12.19
CA ALA A 264 -21.79 -3.74 -11.17
C ALA A 264 -21.72 -3.17 -9.74
N GLN A 265 -21.35 -1.89 -9.59
CA GLN A 265 -21.25 -1.23 -8.30
C GLN A 265 -22.49 -0.40 -7.99
N SER A 266 -22.85 -0.35 -6.71
CA SER A 266 -23.88 0.55 -6.20
C SER A 266 -23.31 1.44 -5.11
N PHE A 267 -23.76 2.69 -5.05
CA PHE A 267 -23.33 3.61 -4.00
C PHE A 267 -23.81 3.15 -2.62
N LEU A 268 -25.09 2.76 -2.52
CA LEU A 268 -25.64 2.15 -1.31
C LEU A 268 -25.37 0.65 -1.31
N ASP A 269 -25.17 0.07 -0.14
CA ASP A 269 -25.00 -1.38 0.00
C ASP A 269 -26.29 -2.09 -0.46
N PRO A 270 -26.21 -3.03 -1.42
CA PRO A 270 -27.39 -3.72 -1.94
C PRO A 270 -28.19 -4.49 -0.88
N SER A 271 -27.55 -4.91 0.21
CA SER A 271 -28.18 -5.72 1.24
C SER A 271 -28.97 -4.88 2.25
N SER A 272 -28.43 -3.73 2.65
CA SER A 272 -29.05 -2.84 3.64
C SER A 272 -29.83 -1.68 3.02
N GLY A 273 -29.53 -1.30 1.77
CA GLY A 273 -30.07 -0.10 1.12
C GLY A 273 -29.54 1.20 1.74
N LEU A 274 -28.47 1.13 2.53
CA LEU A 274 -27.87 2.27 3.25
C LEU A 274 -26.42 2.48 2.81
N TYR A 275 -25.88 3.66 3.14
CA TYR A 275 -24.45 3.91 2.96
C TYR A 275 -23.67 3.01 3.94
N SER A 276 -22.68 2.28 3.44
CA SER A 276 -21.77 1.49 4.25
C SER A 276 -20.38 1.50 3.66
N VAL A 277 -19.37 1.67 4.51
CA VAL A 277 -17.95 1.53 4.13
C VAL A 277 -17.56 0.08 3.86
N ASP A 278 -18.40 -0.88 4.28
CA ASP A 278 -18.26 -2.32 4.05
C ASP A 278 -18.96 -2.78 2.76
N ASN A 279 -19.41 -1.86 1.89
CA ASN A 279 -20.14 -2.19 0.68
C ASN A 279 -19.35 -3.20 -0.19
N PRO A 280 -19.87 -4.43 -0.40
CA PRO A 280 -19.12 -5.50 -1.04
C PRO A 280 -18.95 -5.29 -2.55
N THR A 281 -19.69 -4.35 -3.14
CA THR A 281 -19.59 -4.04 -4.57
C THR A 281 -18.41 -3.11 -4.87
N TRP A 282 -17.96 -2.32 -3.90
CA TRP A 282 -16.87 -1.37 -4.11
C TRP A 282 -15.54 -2.09 -4.31
N THR A 283 -14.69 -1.54 -5.17
CA THR A 283 -13.40 -2.14 -5.52
C THR A 283 -12.24 -1.19 -5.23
N TYR A 284 -11.03 -1.76 -5.13
CA TYR A 284 -9.82 -0.97 -4.95
C TYR A 284 -9.48 -0.19 -6.22
N SER A 285 -9.23 1.12 -6.08
CA SER A 285 -8.80 1.96 -7.19
C SER A 285 -7.78 3.01 -6.77
N VAL A 286 -6.82 3.24 -7.66
CA VAL A 286 -5.77 4.26 -7.52
C VAL A 286 -6.11 5.55 -8.26
N ASN A 287 -7.28 5.62 -8.92
CA ASN A 287 -7.73 6.79 -9.64
C ASN A 287 -8.05 7.93 -8.64
N ALA A 288 -7.32 9.04 -8.78
CA ALA A 288 -7.39 10.15 -7.84
C ALA A 288 -8.79 10.79 -7.74
N VAL A 289 -9.57 10.83 -8.83
CA VAL A 289 -10.90 11.43 -8.84
C VAL A 289 -11.90 10.58 -8.08
N LEU A 290 -11.82 9.26 -8.21
CA LEU A 290 -12.67 8.35 -7.44
C LEU A 290 -12.35 8.44 -5.95
N GLN A 291 -11.06 8.58 -5.60
CA GLN A 291 -10.65 8.80 -4.21
C GLN A 291 -11.18 10.14 -3.66
N ILE A 292 -11.19 11.19 -4.48
CA ILE A 292 -11.80 12.47 -4.11
C ILE A 292 -13.32 12.33 -3.94
N ALA A 293 -14.01 11.59 -4.81
CA ALA A 293 -15.44 11.34 -4.69
C ALA A 293 -15.79 10.61 -3.39
N ASP A 294 -15.04 9.55 -3.05
CA ASP A 294 -15.17 8.88 -1.76
C ASP A 294 -14.87 9.83 -0.61
N TYR A 295 -13.80 10.63 -0.67
CA TYR A 295 -13.46 11.59 0.39
C TYR A 295 -14.54 12.66 0.62
N LEU A 296 -15.22 13.09 -0.45
CA LEU A 296 -16.32 14.05 -0.36
C LEU A 296 -17.57 13.45 0.27
N THR A 297 -17.84 12.16 0.01
CA THR A 297 -19.03 11.45 0.48
C THR A 297 -18.83 10.71 1.80
N PHE A 298 -17.58 10.45 2.20
CA PHE A 298 -17.24 9.72 3.42
C PHE A 298 -17.65 10.53 4.67
N PRO A 299 -18.49 9.97 5.57
CA PRO A 299 -19.06 10.69 6.71
C PRO A 299 -18.05 11.35 7.66
N GLU A 300 -16.87 10.74 7.86
CA GLU A 300 -15.85 11.33 8.74
C GLU A 300 -15.04 12.45 8.07
N ALA A 301 -15.10 12.53 6.74
CA ALA A 301 -14.53 13.60 5.94
C ALA A 301 -15.59 14.70 5.69
N PHE A 302 -16.02 14.93 4.45
CA PHE A 302 -17.04 15.96 4.16
C PHE A 302 -18.48 15.49 4.35
N GLY A 303 -18.75 14.18 4.17
CA GLY A 303 -20.08 13.60 4.38
C GLY A 303 -21.18 14.13 3.47
N LEU A 304 -20.85 14.52 2.24
CA LEU A 304 -21.84 14.97 1.25
C LEU A 304 -22.73 13.80 0.81
N ALA A 305 -24.01 14.09 0.54
CA ALA A 305 -24.92 13.09 0.04
C ALA A 305 -24.64 12.76 -1.43
N TYR A 306 -25.13 11.60 -1.89
CA TYR A 306 -25.01 11.19 -3.29
C TYR A 306 -25.55 12.26 -4.26
N ASP A 307 -26.67 12.89 -3.91
CA ASP A 307 -27.35 13.87 -4.76
C ASP A 307 -26.64 15.24 -4.82
N ASP A 308 -25.77 15.53 -3.84
CA ASP A 308 -24.94 16.74 -3.79
C ASP A 308 -23.74 16.65 -4.75
N ILE A 309 -23.44 15.45 -5.28
CA ILE A 309 -22.34 15.21 -6.20
C ILE A 309 -22.85 15.21 -7.64
N HIS A 310 -22.20 15.98 -8.52
CA HIS A 310 -22.46 15.92 -9.94
C HIS A 310 -21.67 14.77 -10.60
N TRP A 311 -22.17 13.54 -10.47
CA TRP A 311 -21.52 12.31 -10.94
C TRP A 311 -21.04 12.31 -12.40
N PRO A 312 -21.75 12.89 -13.38
CA PRO A 312 -21.23 12.96 -14.76
C PRO A 312 -19.90 13.69 -14.88
N SER A 313 -19.66 14.73 -14.04
CA SER A 313 -18.37 15.43 -14.01
C SER A 313 -17.26 14.57 -13.42
N PHE A 314 -17.56 13.78 -12.38
CA PHE A 314 -16.61 12.85 -11.78
C PHE A 314 -16.30 11.68 -12.72
N ILE A 315 -17.27 11.18 -13.48
CA ILE A 315 -17.07 10.15 -14.52
C ILE A 315 -16.09 10.67 -15.58
N GLN A 316 -16.32 11.87 -16.12
CA GLN A 316 -15.44 12.46 -17.13
C GLN A 316 -14.03 12.67 -16.57
N ALA A 317 -13.93 13.28 -15.39
CA ALA A 317 -12.65 13.53 -14.73
C ALA A 317 -11.89 12.23 -14.38
N ALA A 318 -12.58 11.15 -14.03
CA ALA A 318 -11.98 9.84 -13.80
C ALA A 318 -11.41 9.26 -15.10
N ASN A 319 -12.12 9.39 -16.22
CA ASN A 319 -11.62 8.99 -17.55
C ASN A 319 -10.39 9.82 -17.96
N ASP A 320 -10.38 11.13 -17.66
CA ASP A 320 -9.24 12.00 -17.93
C ASP A 320 -8.00 11.60 -17.10
N CYS A 321 -8.19 11.12 -15.87
CA CYS A 321 -7.11 10.56 -15.05
C CYS A 321 -6.57 9.22 -15.58
N ASP A 322 -7.45 8.37 -16.11
CA ASP A 322 -7.09 7.05 -16.64
C ASP A 322 -6.49 7.11 -18.05
N ARG A 323 -6.52 8.27 -18.73
CA ARG A 323 -5.92 8.40 -20.06
C ARG A 323 -4.43 8.05 -20.01
N LEU A 324 -3.97 7.40 -21.06
CA LEU A 324 -2.61 6.88 -21.14
C LEU A 324 -1.62 7.99 -21.49
N VAL A 325 -0.52 8.03 -20.73
CA VAL A 325 0.63 8.94 -20.89
C VAL A 325 1.90 8.13 -21.05
N ALA A 326 2.78 8.58 -21.95
CA ALA A 326 4.06 7.91 -22.20
C ALA A 326 4.97 7.96 -20.96
N THR A 327 5.64 6.85 -20.70
CA THR A 327 6.63 6.66 -19.63
C THR A 327 8.04 6.77 -20.23
N ARG A 328 9.04 7.15 -19.42
CA ARG A 328 10.45 7.26 -19.83
C ARG A 328 11.00 5.97 -20.43
N ASP A 329 10.57 4.82 -19.94
CA ASP A 329 11.04 3.50 -20.38
C ASP A 329 10.30 2.96 -21.63
N GLY A 330 9.56 3.81 -22.34
CA GLY A 330 8.83 3.44 -23.57
C GLY A 330 7.48 2.76 -23.35
N GLY A 331 7.02 2.66 -22.10
CA GLY A 331 5.69 2.18 -21.73
C GLY A 331 4.63 3.28 -21.66
N VAL A 332 3.45 2.92 -21.17
CA VAL A 332 2.37 3.85 -20.87
C VAL A 332 1.88 3.65 -19.43
N ARG A 333 1.42 4.75 -18.82
CA ARG A 333 0.81 4.77 -17.49
C ARG A 333 -0.44 5.66 -17.51
N PRO A 334 -1.39 5.51 -16.58
CA PRO A 334 -2.44 6.50 -16.38
C PRO A 334 -1.83 7.88 -16.06
N PHE A 335 -2.54 8.94 -16.45
CA PHE A 335 -2.09 10.32 -16.23
C PHE A 335 -1.88 10.62 -14.75
N ALA A 336 -2.86 10.27 -13.89
CA ALA A 336 -2.83 10.58 -12.47
C ALA A 336 -3.32 9.43 -11.59
N THR A 337 -2.45 8.97 -10.69
CA THR A 337 -2.81 8.11 -9.56
C THR A 337 -2.61 8.86 -8.24
N ALA A 338 -3.33 8.46 -7.19
CA ALA A 338 -3.16 9.03 -5.86
C ALA A 338 -3.03 7.96 -4.76
N HIS A 339 -2.20 8.30 -3.78
CA HIS A 339 -1.67 7.44 -2.72
C HIS A 339 -1.48 8.29 -1.47
N LEU A 340 -2.43 8.26 -0.54
CA LEU A 340 -2.44 9.17 0.60
C LEU A 340 -3.02 8.51 1.85
N GLY A 341 -2.18 8.39 2.88
CA GLY A 341 -2.61 8.15 4.26
C GLY A 341 -2.80 9.47 5.02
N TRP A 342 -3.88 9.57 5.79
CA TRP A 342 -4.28 10.76 6.57
C TRP A 342 -4.92 10.35 7.90
N THR A 343 -5.00 11.29 8.83
CA THR A 343 -5.57 11.07 10.17
C THR A 343 -6.78 11.97 10.41
N SER A 344 -7.66 11.61 11.34
CA SER A 344 -8.81 12.45 11.70
C SER A 344 -8.46 13.83 12.26
N GLN A 345 -7.18 14.09 12.59
CA GLN A 345 -6.68 15.40 13.03
C GLN A 345 -6.19 16.26 11.87
N ASP A 346 -5.95 15.67 10.69
CA ASP A 346 -5.56 16.41 9.51
C ASP A 346 -6.75 17.29 9.06
N GLU A 347 -6.47 18.55 8.70
CA GLU A 347 -7.51 19.44 8.23
C GLU A 347 -8.13 18.90 6.93
N ARG A 348 -9.46 18.74 6.91
CA ARG A 348 -10.17 18.15 5.76
C ARG A 348 -9.88 18.86 4.44
N ARG A 349 -9.74 20.18 4.48
CA ARG A 349 -9.40 20.99 3.29
C ARG A 349 -7.98 20.73 2.79
N ASP A 350 -7.05 20.46 3.69
CA ASP A 350 -5.65 20.20 3.34
C ASP A 350 -5.48 18.78 2.75
N VAL A 351 -6.17 17.78 3.32
CA VAL A 351 -6.23 16.44 2.73
C VAL A 351 -6.81 16.49 1.31
N LEU A 352 -7.94 17.19 1.12
CA LEU A 352 -8.54 17.37 -0.19
C LEU A 352 -7.61 18.12 -1.16
N LYS A 353 -6.89 19.13 -0.69
CA LYS A 353 -5.89 19.86 -1.48
C LYS A 353 -4.78 18.93 -1.96
N HIS A 354 -4.29 18.02 -1.13
CA HIS A 354 -3.28 17.04 -1.53
C HIS A 354 -3.80 16.03 -2.56
N LEU A 355 -5.05 15.57 -2.43
CA LEU A 355 -5.68 14.70 -3.42
C LEU A 355 -5.87 15.42 -4.76
N LEU A 356 -6.36 16.66 -4.75
CA LEU A 356 -6.53 17.48 -5.96
C LEU A 356 -5.19 17.80 -6.63
N ALA A 357 -4.14 18.06 -5.84
CA ALA A 357 -2.80 18.30 -6.36
C ALA A 357 -2.23 17.07 -7.10
N ALA A 358 -2.61 15.85 -6.71
CA ALA A 358 -2.15 14.62 -7.36
C ALA A 358 -2.71 14.42 -8.78
N CYS A 359 -3.82 15.05 -9.13
CA CYS A 359 -4.45 14.93 -10.46
C CYS A 359 -4.57 16.25 -11.22
N ASP A 360 -3.99 17.35 -10.72
CA ASP A 360 -4.25 18.69 -11.28
C ASP A 360 -5.75 19.04 -11.32
N GLY A 361 -6.47 18.61 -10.27
CA GLY A 361 -7.91 18.73 -10.13
C GLY A 361 -8.34 20.09 -9.59
N ALA A 362 -9.52 20.54 -10.00
CA ALA A 362 -10.20 21.68 -9.40
C ALA A 362 -11.67 21.34 -9.17
N ILE A 363 -12.18 21.71 -7.99
CA ILE A 363 -13.59 21.57 -7.62
C ILE A 363 -14.28 22.92 -7.57
N TRP A 364 -15.57 22.93 -7.89
CA TRP A 364 -16.45 24.09 -7.76
C TRP A 364 -17.89 23.62 -7.58
N GLU A 365 -18.74 24.51 -7.09
CA GLU A 365 -20.18 24.27 -6.99
C GLU A 365 -20.86 24.78 -8.25
N ASP A 366 -21.85 24.04 -8.73
CA ASP A 366 -22.68 24.47 -9.86
C ASP A 366 -23.89 25.31 -9.43
N GLU A 367 -24.66 25.77 -10.41
CA GLU A 367 -25.86 26.58 -10.21
C GLU A 367 -26.95 25.90 -9.35
N TYR A 368 -26.91 24.57 -9.22
CA TYR A 368 -27.81 23.78 -8.39
C TYR A 368 -27.22 23.43 -7.02
N GLY A 369 -26.03 23.96 -6.69
CA GLY A 369 -25.32 23.67 -5.46
C GLY A 369 -24.63 22.31 -5.43
N LYS A 370 -24.51 21.62 -6.58
CA LYS A 370 -23.81 20.34 -6.67
C LYS A 370 -22.33 20.54 -6.87
N VAL A 371 -21.52 19.69 -6.23
CA VAL A 371 -20.07 19.72 -6.39
C VAL A 371 -19.69 19.08 -7.72
N ARG A 372 -18.91 19.82 -8.51
CA ARG A 372 -18.28 19.37 -9.75
C ARG A 372 -16.77 19.29 -9.59
N ILE A 373 -16.16 18.43 -10.39
CA ILE A 373 -14.71 18.31 -10.52
C ILE A 373 -14.30 18.33 -11.99
N ARG A 374 -13.08 18.79 -12.24
CA ARG A 374 -12.42 18.70 -13.54
C ARG A 374 -10.93 18.49 -13.37
N ILE A 375 -10.32 17.84 -14.34
CA ILE A 375 -8.88 17.62 -14.42
C ILE A 375 -8.24 18.64 -15.35
N GLY A 376 -6.97 18.97 -15.09
CA GLY A 376 -6.15 19.88 -15.87
C GLY A 376 -5.88 19.45 -17.31
N GLN A 377 -6.89 19.28 -18.17
CA GLN A 377 -6.76 18.98 -19.60
C GLN A 377 -7.05 20.21 -20.47
N TRP A 378 -6.47 20.26 -21.67
CA TRP A 378 -6.83 21.31 -22.64
C TRP A 378 -8.20 21.02 -23.25
N GLU A 379 -9.05 22.04 -23.30
CA GLU A 379 -10.36 22.03 -23.93
C GLU A 379 -10.44 23.23 -24.88
N GLU A 380 -11.10 23.09 -26.03
CA GLU A 380 -11.33 24.23 -26.92
C GLU A 380 -12.43 25.14 -26.38
N PRO A 381 -12.29 26.48 -26.47
CA PRO A 381 -13.28 27.40 -25.97
C PRO A 381 -14.57 27.33 -26.79
N THR A 382 -15.67 27.03 -26.11
CA THR A 382 -17.04 27.07 -26.64
C THR A 382 -17.56 28.51 -26.73
N VAL A 383 -17.24 29.33 -25.72
CA VAL A 383 -17.71 30.71 -25.59
C VAL A 383 -16.64 31.70 -26.05
N THR A 384 -17.08 32.65 -26.87
CA THR A 384 -16.23 33.76 -27.34
C THR A 384 -16.79 35.09 -26.86
N LEU A 385 -16.03 35.78 -26.00
CA LEU A 385 -16.34 37.13 -25.55
C LEU A 385 -15.83 38.15 -26.59
N LYS A 386 -16.75 38.94 -27.14
CA LYS A 386 -16.47 39.99 -28.13
C LYS A 386 -16.47 41.38 -27.48
N ASP A 387 -16.14 42.42 -28.25
CA ASP A 387 -16.13 43.82 -27.78
C ASP A 387 -17.44 44.26 -27.12
N GLU A 388 -18.59 43.70 -27.52
CA GLU A 388 -19.90 43.99 -26.91
C GLU A 388 -20.07 43.44 -25.49
N HIS A 389 -19.28 42.44 -25.11
CA HIS A 389 -19.27 41.84 -23.77
C HIS A 389 -18.30 42.56 -22.81
N LEU A 390 -17.53 43.54 -23.31
CA LEU A 390 -16.39 44.12 -22.59
C LEU A 390 -16.53 45.64 -22.49
N SER A 391 -16.92 46.15 -21.32
CA SER A 391 -17.03 47.59 -21.06
C SER A 391 -15.66 48.22 -20.76
N SER A 392 -14.86 47.57 -19.92
CA SER A 392 -13.50 48.00 -19.58
C SER A 392 -12.57 46.81 -19.37
N ILE A 393 -11.30 46.96 -19.72
CA ILE A 393 -10.28 45.92 -19.53
C ILE A 393 -9.03 46.52 -18.89
N LYS A 394 -8.56 45.90 -17.82
CA LYS A 394 -7.22 46.09 -17.27
C LYS A 394 -6.35 44.92 -17.72
N ILE A 395 -5.28 45.23 -18.43
CA ILE A 395 -4.33 44.24 -18.95
C ILE A 395 -3.04 44.32 -18.13
N GLU A 396 -2.66 43.20 -17.52
CA GLU A 396 -1.37 43.04 -16.88
C GLU A 396 -0.52 42.05 -17.69
N ARG A 397 0.32 42.60 -18.56
CA ARG A 397 1.33 41.81 -19.28
C ARG A 397 2.49 41.54 -18.34
N LEU A 398 3.04 40.33 -18.40
CA LEU A 398 4.15 39.90 -17.54
C LEU A 398 3.81 40.00 -16.04
N SER A 399 2.52 39.86 -15.69
CA SER A 399 2.05 39.80 -14.30
C SER A 399 2.75 38.64 -13.60
N GLY A 400 3.63 38.95 -12.64
CA GLY A 400 4.38 37.95 -11.90
C GLY A 400 5.79 37.68 -12.40
N VAL A 401 6.33 38.33 -13.44
CA VAL A 401 7.76 38.13 -13.83
C VAL A 401 8.71 38.42 -12.65
N TYR A 402 8.32 39.32 -11.74
CA TYR A 402 9.08 39.63 -10.53
C TYR A 402 8.69 38.86 -9.27
N ALA A 403 7.61 38.07 -9.28
CA ALA A 403 7.11 37.35 -8.10
C ALA A 403 7.00 35.82 -8.29
N ALA A 404 6.88 35.36 -9.53
CA ALA A 404 6.67 33.96 -9.87
C ALA A 404 8.01 33.19 -9.89
N SER A 405 7.92 31.91 -9.53
CA SER A 405 9.05 31.00 -9.50
C SER A 405 9.42 30.55 -10.91
N ASN A 406 10.71 30.54 -11.22
CA ASN A 406 11.22 30.03 -12.50
C ASN A 406 11.91 28.67 -12.35
N VAL A 407 12.10 28.21 -11.11
CA VAL A 407 12.52 26.86 -10.78
C VAL A 407 11.50 26.23 -9.85
N ILE A 408 10.89 25.12 -10.26
CA ILE A 408 10.00 24.32 -9.41
C ILE A 408 10.69 23.00 -9.08
N ILE A 409 10.65 22.62 -7.80
CA ILE A 409 11.15 21.33 -7.31
C ILE A 409 9.97 20.56 -6.72
N PRO A 410 9.36 19.64 -7.49
CA PRO A 410 8.34 18.74 -6.98
C PRO A 410 8.93 17.73 -6.00
N SER A 411 8.29 17.57 -4.85
CA SER A 411 8.56 16.47 -3.91
C SER A 411 7.42 15.46 -3.93
N TYR A 412 7.75 14.17 -3.90
CA TYR A 412 6.82 13.05 -3.95
C TYR A 412 7.22 11.99 -2.90
N ILE A 413 6.40 10.96 -2.70
CA ILE A 413 6.73 9.83 -1.82
C ILE A 413 7.36 8.72 -2.66
N GLU A 414 8.53 8.24 -2.28
CA GLU A 414 9.27 7.27 -3.08
C GLU A 414 9.20 5.88 -2.43
N PRO A 415 8.40 4.94 -2.98
CA PRO A 415 8.23 3.61 -2.42
C PRO A 415 9.55 2.85 -2.31
N ARG A 416 10.45 3.09 -3.28
CA ARG A 416 11.73 2.43 -3.39
C ARG A 416 12.70 2.74 -2.26
N LEU A 417 12.55 3.90 -1.62
CA LEU A 417 13.31 4.31 -0.44
C LEU A 417 12.53 4.06 0.86
N GLY A 418 11.57 3.13 0.83
CA GLY A 418 10.78 2.78 2.01
C GLY A 418 9.68 3.81 2.33
N PHE A 419 9.09 4.42 1.28
CA PHE A 419 8.03 5.43 1.34
C PHE A 419 8.47 6.74 2.01
N THR A 420 9.70 7.18 1.72
CA THR A 420 10.22 8.46 2.19
C THR A 420 10.00 9.55 1.16
N ARG A 421 9.92 10.81 1.61
CA ARG A 421 9.85 11.95 0.70
C ARG A 421 11.14 12.06 -0.13
N ASN A 422 11.00 12.19 -1.45
CA ASN A 422 12.09 12.45 -2.39
C ASN A 422 11.71 13.61 -3.34
N THR A 423 12.67 14.12 -4.11
CA THR A 423 12.46 15.20 -5.08
C THR A 423 12.73 14.74 -6.50
N THR A 424 11.96 15.24 -7.46
CA THR A 424 12.20 15.01 -8.88
C THR A 424 13.32 15.91 -9.42
N PRO A 425 13.80 15.70 -10.66
CA PRO A 425 14.65 16.67 -11.33
C PRO A 425 14.01 18.06 -11.35
N GLN A 426 14.80 19.10 -11.09
CA GLN A 426 14.31 20.47 -11.07
C GLN A 426 13.79 20.88 -12.44
N ILE A 427 12.63 21.53 -12.47
CA ILE A 427 12.04 22.08 -13.69
C ILE A 427 12.47 23.54 -13.77
N ARG A 428 13.20 23.91 -14.83
CA ARG A 428 13.84 25.22 -14.97
C ARG A 428 13.33 25.94 -16.23
N ASP A 429 12.95 27.20 -16.09
CA ASP A 429 12.71 28.10 -17.23
C ASP A 429 13.94 28.98 -17.44
N GLU A 430 14.89 28.50 -18.23
CA GLU A 430 16.17 29.18 -18.49
C GLU A 430 15.97 30.58 -19.12
N THR A 431 14.89 30.78 -19.89
CA THR A 431 14.61 32.08 -20.50
C THR A 431 14.19 33.13 -19.48
N SER A 432 13.45 32.70 -18.45
CA SER A 432 13.05 33.53 -17.32
C SER A 432 14.21 33.75 -16.35
N ILE A 433 15.03 32.72 -16.09
CA ILE A 433 16.23 32.79 -15.25
C ILE A 433 17.22 33.82 -15.80
N ALA A 434 17.50 33.79 -17.10
CA ALA A 434 18.40 34.76 -17.74
C ALA A 434 17.92 36.21 -17.61
N ARG A 435 16.61 36.43 -17.43
CA ARG A 435 16.00 37.77 -17.35
C ARG A 435 15.90 38.32 -15.94
N VAL A 436 15.58 37.47 -14.95
CA VAL A 436 15.20 37.91 -13.59
C VAL A 436 16.04 37.27 -12.49
N GLY A 437 16.89 36.29 -12.82
CA GLY A 437 17.65 35.50 -11.85
C GLY A 437 16.85 34.33 -11.29
N GLU A 438 17.53 33.38 -10.65
CA GLU A 438 16.95 32.13 -10.15
C GLU A 438 16.04 32.35 -8.93
N ARG A 439 14.84 31.74 -8.98
CA ARG A 439 13.82 31.77 -7.94
C ARG A 439 13.16 30.41 -7.81
N ILE A 440 13.42 29.77 -6.69
CA ILE A 440 13.02 28.39 -6.42
C ILE A 440 11.70 28.39 -5.63
N ALA A 441 10.74 27.58 -6.07
CA ALA A 441 9.56 27.22 -5.28
C ALA A 441 9.45 25.70 -5.13
N PRO A 442 9.17 25.20 -3.92
CA PRO A 442 8.82 23.80 -3.72
C PRO A 442 7.38 23.54 -4.20
N LEU A 443 7.13 22.33 -4.71
CA LEU A 443 5.78 21.82 -4.93
C LEU A 443 5.61 20.49 -4.19
N GLU A 444 4.80 20.48 -3.14
CA GLU A 444 4.61 19.27 -2.33
C GLU A 444 3.47 18.39 -2.86
N LEU A 445 3.83 17.20 -3.35
CA LEU A 445 2.91 16.19 -3.86
C LEU A 445 2.96 14.94 -2.97
N ARG A 446 2.48 15.08 -1.72
CA ARG A 446 2.41 13.97 -0.74
C ARG A 446 1.60 12.78 -1.24
N GLY A 447 0.60 13.02 -2.09
CA GLY A 447 -0.28 12.00 -2.64
C GLY A 447 0.25 11.22 -3.85
N VAL A 448 1.50 11.49 -4.29
CA VAL A 448 2.04 10.94 -5.54
C VAL A 448 3.23 10.03 -5.24
N GLU A 449 3.25 8.83 -5.83
CA GLU A 449 4.35 7.86 -5.68
C GLU A 449 5.31 7.80 -6.88
N SER A 450 4.90 8.30 -8.04
CA SER A 450 5.71 8.27 -9.28
C SER A 450 6.47 9.58 -9.47
N ASP A 451 7.78 9.48 -9.75
CA ASP A 451 8.63 10.61 -10.10
C ASP A 451 8.15 11.31 -11.39
N GLU A 452 7.74 10.53 -12.39
CA GLU A 452 7.27 11.07 -13.67
C GLU A 452 5.96 11.83 -13.55
N GLN A 453 5.02 11.32 -12.75
CA GLN A 453 3.76 12.03 -12.49
C GLN A 453 4.04 13.34 -11.76
N ALA A 454 4.88 13.31 -10.73
CA ALA A 454 5.26 14.50 -9.98
C ALA A 454 5.97 15.54 -10.84
N TYR A 455 6.85 15.11 -11.76
CA TYR A 455 7.51 15.99 -12.73
C TYR A 455 6.52 16.62 -13.71
N ALA A 456 5.61 15.84 -14.29
CA ALA A 456 4.60 16.34 -15.22
C ALA A 456 3.67 17.38 -14.56
N LEU A 457 3.22 17.11 -13.33
CA LEU A 457 2.41 18.06 -12.55
C LEU A 457 3.18 19.33 -12.21
N GLY A 458 4.46 19.20 -11.84
CA GLY A 458 5.35 20.33 -11.60
C GLY A 458 5.51 21.22 -12.84
N TYR A 459 5.65 20.62 -14.02
CA TYR A 459 5.81 21.35 -15.28
C TYR A 459 4.55 22.17 -15.60
N ARG A 460 3.38 21.54 -15.47
CA ARG A 460 2.08 22.22 -15.63
C ARG A 460 1.89 23.33 -14.60
N ALA A 461 2.30 23.13 -13.35
CA ALA A 461 2.26 24.16 -12.32
C ALA A 461 3.16 25.36 -12.67
N GLN A 462 4.40 25.11 -13.13
CA GLN A 462 5.33 26.16 -13.52
C GLN A 462 4.77 27.02 -14.66
N LYS A 463 4.27 26.38 -15.72
CA LYS A 463 3.72 27.08 -16.88
C LYS A 463 2.51 27.94 -16.55
N ARG A 464 1.67 27.51 -15.61
CA ARG A 464 0.49 28.28 -15.15
C ARG A 464 0.83 29.37 -14.13
N GLN A 465 1.88 29.20 -13.33
CA GLN A 465 2.36 30.29 -12.46
C GLN A 465 2.96 31.43 -13.28
N ASN A 466 3.67 31.08 -14.36
CA ASN A 466 4.33 32.03 -15.26
C ASN A 466 3.43 32.46 -16.43
N THR A 467 2.11 32.51 -16.23
CA THR A 467 1.17 32.95 -17.27
C THR A 467 1.54 34.36 -17.78
N PRO A 468 1.75 34.55 -19.09
CA PRO A 468 2.32 35.79 -19.62
C PRO A 468 1.37 37.01 -19.57
N MET A 469 0.06 36.79 -19.40
CA MET A 469 -0.93 37.87 -19.37
C MET A 469 -2.10 37.55 -18.44
N LYS A 470 -2.40 38.47 -17.54
CA LYS A 470 -3.64 38.47 -16.75
C LYS A 470 -4.52 39.63 -17.20
N LEU A 471 -5.82 39.38 -17.22
CA LEU A 471 -6.81 40.31 -17.72
C LEU A 471 -7.94 40.42 -16.71
N THR A 472 -8.22 41.64 -16.25
CA THR A 472 -9.40 41.94 -15.44
C THR A 472 -10.35 42.72 -16.33
N ALA A 473 -11.44 42.09 -16.75
CA ALA A 473 -12.47 42.72 -17.56
C ALA A 473 -13.71 43.01 -16.73
N THR A 474 -14.40 44.09 -17.07
CA THR A 474 -15.73 44.40 -16.55
C THR A 474 -16.67 44.58 -17.74
N GLY A 475 -17.86 44.00 -17.65
CA GLY A 475 -18.84 43.98 -18.72
C GLY A 475 -20.29 43.96 -18.21
N PRO A 476 -21.27 44.03 -19.12
CA PRO A 476 -22.67 43.81 -18.79
C PRO A 476 -22.94 42.35 -18.39
N LEU A 477 -24.15 42.06 -17.89
CA LEU A 477 -24.56 40.71 -17.47
C LEU A 477 -24.36 39.61 -18.53
N ARG A 478 -24.29 39.95 -19.83
CA ARG A 478 -23.94 38.99 -20.90
C ARG A 478 -22.60 38.31 -20.70
N MET A 479 -21.68 38.94 -19.96
CA MET A 479 -20.41 38.33 -19.61
C MET A 479 -20.56 37.10 -18.69
N LEU A 480 -21.73 36.87 -18.09
CA LEU A 480 -22.06 35.62 -17.39
C LEU A 480 -22.16 34.41 -18.33
N GLU A 481 -22.18 34.58 -19.65
CA GLU A 481 -22.01 33.45 -20.58
C GLU A 481 -20.67 32.73 -20.39
N ALA A 482 -19.67 33.40 -19.78
CA ALA A 482 -18.41 32.78 -19.39
C ALA A 482 -18.48 32.05 -18.04
N ASP A 483 -19.61 32.09 -17.33
CA ASP A 483 -19.77 31.40 -16.06
C ASP A 483 -19.89 29.89 -16.26
N GLY A 484 -19.29 29.12 -15.36
CA GLY A 484 -19.13 27.67 -15.51
C GLY A 484 -18.10 27.23 -16.58
N GLU A 485 -17.74 28.11 -17.52
CA GLU A 485 -16.75 27.81 -18.56
C GLU A 485 -15.32 27.82 -18.02
N ARG A 486 -14.51 26.88 -18.49
CA ARG A 486 -13.09 26.81 -18.09
C ARG A 486 -12.24 27.82 -18.82
N VAL A 487 -12.38 27.82 -20.13
CA VAL A 487 -11.63 28.66 -21.04
C VAL A 487 -12.61 29.36 -21.97
N VAL A 488 -12.36 30.64 -22.20
CA VAL A 488 -13.12 31.47 -23.12
C VAL A 488 -12.16 32.12 -24.10
N ARG A 489 -12.58 32.25 -25.35
CA ARG A 489 -11.84 33.06 -26.32
C ARG A 489 -12.24 34.51 -26.12
N ILE A 490 -11.28 35.41 -25.95
CA ILE A 490 -11.55 36.84 -25.87
C ILE A 490 -11.04 37.47 -27.16
N THR A 491 -11.97 38.01 -27.96
CA THR A 491 -11.69 38.70 -29.22
C THR A 491 -12.09 40.17 -29.08
N SER A 492 -11.11 41.06 -29.04
CA SER A 492 -11.33 42.50 -28.98
C SER A 492 -10.47 43.21 -30.01
N ALA A 493 -11.12 43.81 -31.02
CA ALA A 493 -10.42 44.67 -31.97
C ALA A 493 -9.97 45.97 -31.29
N ARG A 494 -10.77 46.48 -30.34
CA ARG A 494 -10.48 47.69 -29.58
C ARG A 494 -9.17 47.59 -28.77
N TYR A 495 -8.90 46.43 -28.18
CA TYR A 495 -7.72 46.22 -27.31
C TYR A 495 -6.63 45.37 -27.97
N GLY A 496 -6.84 44.90 -29.21
CA GLY A 496 -5.88 44.08 -29.95
C GLY A 496 -5.65 42.71 -29.31
N ILE A 497 -6.71 42.08 -28.81
CA ILE A 497 -6.64 40.79 -28.13
C ILE A 497 -7.38 39.76 -28.97
N ASP A 498 -6.71 38.67 -29.32
CA ASP A 498 -7.34 37.45 -29.83
C ASP A 498 -6.59 36.26 -29.23
N ALA A 499 -7.06 35.80 -28.07
CA ALA A 499 -6.43 34.69 -27.36
C ALA A 499 -7.44 33.96 -26.46
N VAL A 500 -7.04 32.77 -26.01
CA VAL A 500 -7.82 31.93 -25.10
C VAL A 500 -7.39 32.21 -23.67
N PHE A 501 -8.36 32.47 -22.80
CA PHE A 501 -8.11 32.75 -21.40
C PHE A 501 -8.89 31.77 -20.52
N ARG A 502 -8.25 31.30 -19.45
CA ARG A 502 -8.92 30.59 -18.36
C ARG A 502 -9.66 31.56 -17.47
N VAL A 503 -10.91 31.23 -17.17
CA VAL A 503 -11.74 31.96 -16.20
C VAL A 503 -11.26 31.60 -14.80
N MET A 504 -10.80 32.59 -14.04
CA MET A 504 -10.35 32.40 -12.66
C MET A 504 -11.45 32.75 -11.67
N GLN A 505 -12.15 33.85 -11.93
CA GLN A 505 -13.22 34.35 -11.08
C GLN A 505 -14.15 35.22 -11.91
N LEU A 506 -15.45 35.08 -11.67
CA LEU A 506 -16.47 36.03 -12.09
C LEU A 506 -17.18 36.54 -10.85
N THR A 507 -17.47 37.83 -10.80
CA THR A 507 -18.13 38.46 -9.64
C THR A 507 -19.12 39.49 -10.14
N LEU A 508 -20.34 39.40 -9.63
CA LEU A 508 -21.37 40.42 -9.88
C LEU A 508 -21.00 41.70 -9.15
N ALA A 509 -20.77 42.77 -9.92
CA ALA A 509 -20.51 44.10 -9.43
C ALA A 509 -21.78 44.95 -9.54
N ASN A 510 -22.25 45.47 -8.40
CA ASN A 510 -23.38 46.40 -8.28
C ASN A 510 -24.70 45.90 -8.91
N GLY A 511 -24.89 44.58 -9.04
CA GLY A 511 -26.13 43.95 -9.54
C GLY A 511 -26.44 44.15 -11.04
N SER A 512 -25.62 44.90 -11.78
CA SER A 512 -25.86 45.23 -13.20
C SER A 512 -24.62 45.03 -14.10
N SER A 513 -23.47 44.72 -13.51
CA SER A 513 -22.22 44.47 -14.23
C SER A 513 -21.50 43.25 -13.65
N VAL A 514 -20.62 42.65 -14.45
CA VAL A 514 -19.82 41.48 -14.08
C VAL A 514 -18.35 41.88 -14.19
N GLN A 515 -17.57 41.58 -13.16
CA GLN A 515 -16.12 41.67 -13.19
C GLN A 515 -15.54 40.27 -13.28
N GLY A 516 -14.69 40.02 -14.27
CA GLY A 516 -14.01 38.74 -14.45
C GLY A 516 -12.49 38.88 -14.41
N VAL A 517 -11.83 37.91 -13.78
CA VAL A 517 -10.38 37.72 -13.79
C VAL A 517 -10.05 36.54 -14.71
N PHE A 518 -9.20 36.79 -15.69
CA PHE A 518 -8.85 35.86 -16.75
C PHE A 518 -7.34 35.73 -16.87
N HIS A 519 -6.85 34.50 -17.00
CA HIS A 519 -5.43 34.20 -17.20
C HIS A 519 -5.22 33.64 -18.60
N LEU A 520 -4.25 34.15 -19.36
CA LEU A 520 -3.92 33.62 -20.68
C LEU A 520 -3.48 32.15 -20.55
N VAL A 521 -4.07 31.27 -21.35
CA VAL A 521 -3.72 29.85 -21.35
C VAL A 521 -3.50 29.35 -22.76
N THR A 522 -2.50 28.48 -22.89
CA THR A 522 -2.11 27.83 -24.14
C THR A 522 -2.08 26.32 -23.93
N ALA A 523 -2.23 25.55 -25.00
CA ALA A 523 -2.33 24.09 -24.91
C ALA A 523 -1.09 23.43 -24.28
N ASP A 524 0.10 24.03 -24.45
CA ASP A 524 1.36 23.56 -23.85
C ASP A 524 1.37 23.61 -22.31
N MET A 525 0.50 24.42 -21.68
CA MET A 525 0.35 24.46 -20.23
C MET A 525 -0.26 23.17 -19.64
N TYR A 526 -0.84 22.32 -20.49
CA TYR A 526 -1.41 21.02 -20.13
C TYR A 526 -0.67 19.86 -20.78
N ALA A 527 0.55 20.09 -21.28
CA ALA A 527 1.35 19.06 -21.93
C ALA A 527 1.74 17.94 -20.94
N ASP A 528 1.88 16.74 -21.49
CA ASP A 528 2.48 15.60 -20.81
C ASP A 528 3.95 15.53 -21.10
N VAL A 529 4.74 16.02 -20.15
CA VAL A 529 6.19 15.94 -20.24
C VAL A 529 6.70 14.68 -19.54
N ILE A 530 7.71 14.08 -20.14
CA ILE A 530 8.43 12.94 -19.57
C ILE A 530 9.56 13.48 -18.69
N SER A 531 9.76 12.87 -17.53
CA SER A 531 10.89 13.22 -16.66
C SER A 531 12.22 12.91 -17.37
N PRO A 532 13.20 13.84 -17.40
CA PRO A 532 14.44 13.68 -18.16
C PRO A 532 15.35 12.56 -17.64
N ARG A 533 15.20 12.18 -16.37
CA ARG A 533 15.95 11.08 -15.73
C ARG A 533 15.19 10.58 -14.50
N ASP A 534 15.51 9.37 -14.07
CA ASP A 534 15.03 8.85 -12.79
C ASP A 534 15.59 9.71 -11.64
N ALA A 535 14.73 10.01 -10.67
CA ALA A 535 15.10 10.71 -9.45
C ALA A 535 16.00 9.85 -8.54
N ILE A 536 15.95 8.52 -8.70
CA ILE A 536 16.85 7.57 -8.04
C ILE A 536 17.89 7.06 -9.03
N ASN A 537 19.13 6.88 -8.56
CA ASN A 537 20.11 6.10 -9.29
C ASN A 537 19.71 4.60 -9.27
N PRO A 538 19.40 3.97 -10.42
CA PRO A 538 18.91 2.59 -10.48
C PRO A 538 19.92 1.55 -9.99
N SER A 539 21.16 1.94 -9.70
CA SER A 539 22.19 1.08 -9.09
C SER A 539 22.09 0.93 -7.56
N LEU A 540 21.13 1.58 -6.90
CA LEU A 540 20.91 1.37 -5.47
C LEU A 540 20.26 -0.01 -5.21
N PRO A 541 20.90 -0.89 -4.42
CA PRO A 541 20.27 -2.16 -4.03
C PRO A 541 19.10 -1.87 -3.07
N GLY A 542 17.90 -2.33 -3.45
CA GLY A 542 16.72 -2.17 -2.58
C GLY A 542 15.37 -2.52 -3.18
N ILE A 543 15.21 -2.68 -4.51
CA ILE A 543 13.88 -2.85 -5.11
C ILE A 543 13.88 -3.92 -6.19
N THR A 544 13.40 -5.09 -5.78
CA THR A 544 12.76 -6.03 -6.70
C THR A 544 11.26 -5.73 -6.63
N LEU A 545 10.70 -5.08 -7.65
CA LEU A 545 9.28 -5.25 -7.91
C LEU A 545 9.12 -6.72 -8.32
N VAL A 546 8.61 -7.54 -7.42
CA VAL A 546 8.28 -8.92 -7.74
C VAL A 546 7.12 -8.85 -8.72
N ASN A 547 7.44 -8.88 -10.02
CA ASN A 547 6.47 -9.28 -11.03
C ASN A 547 5.86 -10.60 -10.52
N PRO A 548 4.52 -10.73 -10.39
CA PRO A 548 3.93 -11.94 -9.84
C PRO A 548 4.47 -13.14 -10.61
N TYR A 549 5.31 -13.93 -9.94
CA TYR A 549 5.84 -15.16 -10.49
C TYR A 549 4.63 -16.04 -10.82
N ALA A 550 4.35 -16.17 -12.12
CA ALA A 550 3.39 -17.13 -12.63
C ALA A 550 4.09 -18.49 -12.60
N PRO A 551 3.65 -19.44 -11.75
CA PRO A 551 4.25 -20.77 -11.71
C PRO A 551 4.09 -21.44 -13.08
N PRO A 552 5.10 -22.18 -13.56
CA PRO A 552 4.95 -22.95 -14.78
C PRO A 552 3.83 -24.00 -14.62
N THR A 553 3.05 -24.21 -15.67
CA THR A 553 2.02 -25.25 -15.69
C THR A 553 2.70 -26.63 -15.70
N PRO A 554 2.39 -27.54 -14.76
CA PRO A 554 2.93 -28.90 -14.78
C PRO A 554 2.36 -29.74 -15.91
N ASP A 555 3.06 -30.82 -16.27
CA ASP A 555 2.52 -31.85 -17.15
C ASP A 555 1.41 -32.66 -16.46
N ALA A 556 0.66 -33.42 -17.25
CA ALA A 556 -0.38 -34.30 -16.71
C ALA A 556 0.24 -35.29 -15.69
N PRO A 557 -0.33 -35.44 -14.48
CA PRO A 557 0.31 -36.24 -13.43
C PRO A 557 0.36 -37.73 -13.81
N ALA A 558 1.48 -38.39 -13.57
CA ALA A 558 1.60 -39.84 -13.66
C ALA A 558 0.93 -40.47 -12.43
N LEU A 559 0.04 -41.45 -12.64
CA LEU A 559 -0.79 -42.02 -11.58
C LEU A 559 -0.49 -43.51 -11.38
N SER A 560 -0.47 -43.93 -10.12
CA SER A 560 -0.48 -45.34 -9.70
C SER A 560 -1.37 -45.49 -8.46
N SER A 561 -1.87 -46.70 -8.17
CA SER A 561 -2.74 -46.95 -7.02
C SER A 561 -2.24 -48.13 -6.19
N THR A 562 -2.49 -48.06 -4.87
CA THR A 562 -2.23 -49.14 -3.91
C THR A 562 -3.51 -49.44 -3.14
N VAL A 563 -3.95 -50.71 -3.14
CA VAL A 563 -5.13 -51.15 -2.37
C VAL A 563 -4.71 -51.45 -0.94
N LEU A 564 -5.32 -50.77 0.04
CA LEU A 564 -5.00 -50.92 1.46
C LEU A 564 -5.88 -51.98 2.14
N THR A 565 -7.17 -52.03 1.78
CA THR A 565 -8.15 -53.03 2.27
C THR A 565 -9.18 -53.31 1.17
N SER A 566 -10.13 -54.22 1.43
CA SER A 566 -11.20 -54.55 0.48
C SER A 566 -12.20 -53.40 0.16
N THR A 567 -11.97 -52.21 0.72
CA THR A 567 -12.85 -51.02 0.62
C THR A 567 -12.07 -49.70 0.55
N THR A 568 -10.73 -49.73 0.64
CA THR A 568 -9.91 -48.52 0.66
C THR A 568 -8.67 -48.64 -0.23
N ALA A 569 -8.35 -47.55 -0.93
CA ALA A 569 -7.18 -47.46 -1.80
C ALA A 569 -6.56 -46.05 -1.73
N GLU A 570 -5.29 -45.96 -2.05
CA GLU A 570 -4.55 -44.70 -2.16
C GLU A 570 -4.04 -44.53 -3.59
N ILE A 571 -4.12 -43.29 -4.11
CA ILE A 571 -3.56 -42.91 -5.41
C ILE A 571 -2.24 -42.18 -5.16
N LEU A 572 -1.15 -42.71 -5.71
CA LEU A 572 0.11 -42.00 -5.81
C LEU A 572 0.13 -41.23 -7.14
N ALA A 573 0.19 -39.91 -7.06
CA ALA A 573 0.32 -39.01 -8.20
C ALA A 573 1.71 -38.38 -8.23
N VAL A 574 2.36 -38.38 -9.39
CA VAL A 574 3.69 -37.78 -9.61
C VAL A 574 3.59 -36.71 -10.68
N ALA A 575 3.96 -35.47 -10.34
CA ALA A 575 4.04 -34.38 -11.30
C ALA A 575 5.42 -34.37 -11.98
N HIS A 576 5.42 -34.27 -13.31
CA HIS A 576 6.60 -34.12 -14.15
C HIS A 576 6.65 -32.72 -14.78
N PHE A 577 7.86 -32.29 -15.16
CA PHE A 577 8.11 -31.07 -15.90
C PHE A 577 9.13 -31.39 -17.01
N ASP A 578 8.78 -31.16 -18.27
CA ASP A 578 9.71 -31.34 -19.39
C ASP A 578 10.97 -30.45 -19.23
N GLY A 579 12.14 -31.11 -19.20
CA GLY A 579 13.42 -30.50 -18.88
C GLY A 579 14.00 -29.65 -20.02
N GLY A 580 14.27 -28.37 -19.72
CA GLY A 580 14.99 -27.45 -20.61
C GLY A 580 15.57 -26.19 -19.95
N SER A 581 15.36 -25.99 -18.66
CA SER A 581 16.15 -25.09 -17.83
C SER A 581 16.45 -25.82 -16.55
N SER A 582 17.66 -25.64 -16.03
CA SER A 582 18.09 -26.16 -14.73
C SER A 582 16.94 -26.18 -13.73
N ALA A 583 16.59 -27.37 -13.21
CA ALA A 583 15.89 -27.46 -11.93
C ALA A 583 16.59 -26.47 -10.98
N PRO A 584 15.85 -25.68 -10.17
CA PRO A 584 16.46 -24.69 -9.29
C PRO A 584 17.47 -25.42 -8.41
N THR A 585 18.74 -25.29 -8.81
CA THR A 585 19.85 -25.99 -8.22
C THR A 585 20.21 -25.11 -7.04
N ASN A 586 19.84 -25.56 -5.85
CA ASN A 586 20.04 -24.89 -4.57
C ASN A 586 19.43 -23.48 -4.49
N GLY A 587 18.14 -23.37 -4.14
CA GLY A 587 17.59 -22.08 -3.72
C GLY A 587 16.07 -21.98 -3.58
N ASP A 588 15.29 -22.84 -4.24
CA ASP A 588 13.83 -22.75 -4.21
C ASP A 588 13.22 -24.03 -3.62
N THR A 589 13.12 -24.06 -2.29
CA THR A 589 12.45 -25.13 -1.53
C THR A 589 11.01 -24.76 -1.15
N SER A 590 10.47 -23.67 -1.71
CA SER A 590 9.24 -23.01 -1.21
C SER A 590 8.02 -23.10 -2.13
N SER A 591 8.20 -23.55 -3.37
CA SER A 591 7.07 -23.90 -4.25
C SER A 591 6.54 -25.29 -3.89
N TYR A 592 5.25 -25.43 -3.61
CA TYR A 592 4.61 -26.73 -3.35
C TYR A 592 3.60 -27.09 -4.44
N THR A 593 3.58 -28.36 -4.82
CA THR A 593 2.63 -28.91 -5.80
C THR A 593 1.35 -29.30 -5.09
N ARG A 594 0.23 -28.74 -5.52
CA ARG A 594 -1.11 -29.18 -5.12
C ARG A 594 -1.67 -30.15 -6.13
N PHE A 595 -2.47 -31.06 -5.63
CA PHE A 595 -3.18 -32.05 -6.42
C PHE A 595 -4.67 -31.95 -6.11
N ARG A 596 -5.49 -32.26 -7.12
CA ARG A 596 -6.92 -32.40 -6.95
C ARG A 596 -7.44 -33.63 -7.66
N SER A 597 -8.48 -34.24 -7.12
CA SER A 597 -9.17 -35.38 -7.72
C SER A 597 -10.68 -35.26 -7.58
N ARG A 598 -11.39 -35.90 -8.52
CA ARG A 598 -12.84 -36.09 -8.44
C ARG A 598 -13.25 -37.42 -9.07
N PRO A 599 -14.35 -38.04 -8.61
CA PRO A 599 -14.88 -39.23 -9.24
C PRO A 599 -15.49 -38.89 -10.61
N VAL A 600 -15.25 -39.76 -11.59
CA VAL A 600 -15.79 -39.64 -12.94
C VAL A 600 -16.40 -40.95 -13.41
N ASP A 601 -17.34 -40.86 -14.35
CA ASP A 601 -17.96 -42.02 -14.95
C ASP A 601 -16.92 -42.85 -15.71
N VAL A 602 -16.95 -44.17 -15.52
CA VAL A 602 -15.94 -45.09 -16.06
C VAL A 602 -15.93 -45.08 -17.59
N SER A 603 -17.10 -44.89 -18.22
CA SER A 603 -17.28 -44.96 -19.67
C SER A 603 -17.14 -43.62 -20.38
N THR A 604 -17.65 -42.55 -19.78
CA THR A 604 -17.73 -41.21 -20.40
C THR A 604 -16.71 -40.23 -19.86
N SER A 605 -16.03 -40.54 -18.75
CA SER A 605 -15.16 -39.62 -18.00
C SER A 605 -15.85 -38.31 -17.57
N ALA A 606 -17.19 -38.29 -17.59
CA ALA A 606 -17.98 -37.18 -17.10
C ALA A 606 -17.91 -37.12 -15.56
N PRO A 607 -17.86 -35.94 -14.94
CA PRO A 607 -17.88 -35.81 -13.48
C PRO A 607 -19.12 -36.47 -12.88
N LEU A 608 -18.94 -37.25 -11.82
CA LEU A 608 -20.02 -37.81 -11.03
C LEU A 608 -20.42 -36.84 -9.91
N GLY A 609 -21.70 -36.84 -9.52
CA GLY A 609 -22.22 -35.96 -8.47
C GLY A 609 -22.28 -34.49 -8.88
N ASP A 610 -21.91 -33.58 -7.99
CA ASP A 610 -21.84 -32.13 -8.20
C ASP A 610 -20.56 -31.69 -8.95
N GLY A 611 -19.66 -32.64 -9.25
CA GLY A 611 -18.39 -32.38 -9.93
C GLY A 611 -17.33 -31.72 -9.06
N SER A 612 -17.53 -31.68 -7.73
CA SER A 612 -16.61 -31.09 -6.76
C SER A 612 -15.25 -31.78 -6.72
N TRP A 613 -14.20 -30.98 -6.47
CA TRP A 613 -12.81 -31.44 -6.39
C TRP A 613 -12.37 -31.63 -4.93
N THR A 614 -11.70 -32.74 -4.65
CA THR A 614 -10.97 -32.96 -3.40
C THR A 614 -9.52 -32.52 -3.60
N ILE A 615 -8.98 -31.67 -2.71
CA ILE A 615 -7.65 -31.07 -2.86
C ILE A 615 -6.71 -31.59 -1.76
N TRP A 616 -5.45 -31.89 -2.12
CA TRP A 616 -4.38 -32.20 -1.17
C TRP A 616 -3.04 -31.59 -1.62
N SER A 617 -2.07 -31.53 -0.69
CA SER A 617 -0.76 -30.88 -0.90
C SER A 617 0.37 -31.81 -0.45
N ASN A 618 1.57 -31.69 -1.03
CA ASN A 618 2.77 -32.36 -0.50
C ASN A 618 4.02 -31.47 -0.54
N TYR A 619 4.94 -31.74 0.38
CA TYR A 619 6.29 -31.17 0.49
C TYR A 619 7.31 -32.27 0.21
N SER A 620 7.92 -32.32 -0.97
CA SER A 620 9.06 -33.23 -1.21
C SER A 620 10.23 -32.51 -1.86
N SER A 621 11.43 -32.75 -1.33
CA SER A 621 12.64 -31.95 -1.57
C SER A 621 13.64 -32.56 -2.57
N LEU A 622 13.21 -33.33 -3.56
CA LEU A 622 14.13 -33.94 -4.54
C LEU A 622 13.46 -34.15 -5.91
N SER A 623 13.74 -33.27 -6.87
CA SER A 623 13.62 -33.38 -8.36
C SER A 623 12.35 -33.99 -9.02
N LEU A 624 11.41 -34.54 -8.25
CA LEU A 624 10.14 -35.16 -8.62
C LEU A 624 9.16 -34.87 -7.47
N TYR A 625 8.02 -34.27 -7.79
CA TYR A 625 6.98 -33.96 -6.78
C TYR A 625 5.93 -35.06 -6.80
N SER A 626 6.02 -36.00 -5.86
CA SER A 626 5.03 -37.07 -5.69
C SER A 626 4.12 -36.77 -4.51
N ALA A 627 2.82 -37.01 -4.62
CA ALA A 627 1.87 -36.92 -3.52
C ALA A 627 0.95 -38.14 -3.51
N THR A 628 0.71 -38.68 -2.32
CA THR A 628 -0.31 -39.71 -2.11
C THR A 628 -1.62 -39.00 -1.74
N SER A 629 -2.71 -39.34 -2.43
CA SER A 629 -4.04 -38.88 -2.06
C SER A 629 -4.38 -39.35 -0.64
N PRO A 630 -5.20 -38.62 0.12
CA PRO A 630 -5.84 -39.20 1.30
C PRO A 630 -6.60 -40.48 0.91
N THR A 631 -6.78 -41.39 1.87
CA THR A 631 -7.45 -42.68 1.66
C THR A 631 -8.81 -42.47 0.98
N ILE A 632 -8.98 -43.09 -0.19
CA ILE A 632 -10.22 -43.06 -0.95
C ILE A 632 -11.02 -44.31 -0.58
N THR A 633 -12.23 -44.11 -0.09
CA THR A 633 -13.16 -45.19 0.25
C THR A 633 -14.08 -45.47 -0.93
N GLY A 634 -14.19 -46.73 -1.34
CA GLY A 634 -15.01 -47.15 -2.46
C GLY A 634 -15.83 -48.41 -2.18
N VAL A 635 -16.68 -48.76 -3.14
CA VAL A 635 -17.57 -49.93 -3.03
C VAL A 635 -16.90 -51.17 -3.63
N THR A 636 -16.75 -52.22 -2.83
CA THR A 636 -16.15 -53.51 -3.22
C THR A 636 -16.79 -54.06 -4.49
N GLY A 637 -15.96 -54.47 -5.46
CA GLY A 637 -16.42 -55.10 -6.70
C GLY A 637 -16.99 -54.18 -7.79
N THR A 638 -16.99 -52.85 -7.61
CA THR A 638 -17.36 -51.89 -8.67
C THR A 638 -16.15 -51.07 -9.09
N PRO A 639 -15.77 -51.03 -10.39
CA PRO A 639 -14.66 -50.20 -10.84
C PRO A 639 -14.99 -48.71 -10.66
N GLN A 640 -14.10 -47.97 -10.01
CA GLN A 640 -14.21 -46.52 -9.84
C GLN A 640 -13.12 -45.81 -10.62
N ARG A 641 -13.48 -44.73 -11.32
CA ARG A 641 -12.54 -43.93 -12.10
C ARG A 641 -12.43 -42.53 -11.51
N PHE A 642 -11.20 -42.02 -11.46
CA PHE A 642 -10.89 -40.70 -10.92
C PHE A 642 -10.17 -39.86 -11.96
N GLU A 643 -10.55 -38.59 -12.03
CA GLU A 643 -9.79 -37.55 -12.71
C GLU A 643 -8.85 -36.88 -11.71
N VAL A 644 -7.60 -36.65 -12.10
CA VAL A 644 -6.56 -36.04 -11.24
C VAL A 644 -5.83 -34.95 -12.01
N GLN A 645 -5.59 -33.82 -11.35
CA GLN A 645 -4.80 -32.70 -11.86
C GLN A 645 -3.84 -32.20 -10.78
N CYS A 646 -2.80 -31.48 -11.20
CA CYS A 646 -1.87 -30.83 -10.30
C CYS A 646 -1.55 -29.40 -10.71
N TRP A 647 -1.11 -28.56 -9.79
CA TRP A 647 -0.62 -27.21 -10.07
C TRP A 647 0.45 -26.80 -9.07
N LEU A 648 1.33 -25.89 -9.48
CA LEU A 648 2.27 -25.26 -8.57
C LEU A 648 1.61 -24.08 -7.87
N VAL A 649 1.95 -23.90 -6.60
CA VAL A 649 1.63 -22.67 -5.88
C VAL A 649 2.93 -21.90 -5.71
N SER A 650 2.93 -20.62 -6.09
CA SER A 650 4.11 -19.77 -5.92
C SER A 650 4.47 -19.60 -4.45
N THR A 651 5.69 -19.14 -4.20
CA THR A 651 6.16 -18.76 -2.85
C THR A 651 5.28 -17.70 -2.16
N ALA A 652 4.51 -16.94 -2.95
CA ALA A 652 3.53 -15.95 -2.49
C ALA A 652 2.11 -16.51 -2.31
N GLY A 653 1.90 -17.83 -2.47
CA GLY A 653 0.60 -18.49 -2.29
C GLY A 653 -0.34 -18.41 -3.49
N ASN A 654 0.10 -17.85 -4.62
CA ASN A 654 -0.73 -17.75 -5.81
C ASN A 654 -0.76 -19.08 -6.56
N PRO A 655 -1.95 -19.67 -6.81
CA PRO A 655 -2.06 -20.90 -7.58
C PRO A 655 -1.72 -20.62 -9.05
N GLY A 656 -0.81 -21.40 -9.62
CA GLY A 656 -0.58 -21.47 -11.05
C GLY A 656 -1.71 -22.20 -11.77
N ASN A 657 -1.60 -22.29 -13.09
CA ASN A 657 -2.59 -23.01 -13.90
C ASN A 657 -2.57 -24.52 -13.59
N PRO A 658 -3.74 -25.17 -13.54
CA PRO A 658 -3.82 -26.62 -13.41
C PRO A 658 -3.27 -27.31 -14.65
N SER A 659 -2.59 -28.44 -14.42
CA SER A 659 -2.14 -29.37 -15.45
C SER A 659 -3.33 -29.90 -16.26
N PRO A 660 -3.08 -30.43 -17.46
CA PRO A 660 -4.04 -31.32 -18.11
C PRO A 660 -4.46 -32.48 -17.18
N SER A 661 -5.67 -33.01 -17.40
CA SER A 661 -6.23 -34.09 -16.60
C SER A 661 -5.58 -35.43 -16.92
N SER A 662 -5.23 -36.17 -15.87
CA SER A 662 -4.94 -37.61 -15.92
C SER A 662 -6.09 -38.41 -15.33
N PHE A 663 -6.27 -39.65 -15.78
CA PHE A 663 -7.34 -40.52 -15.29
C PHE A 663 -6.77 -41.85 -14.80
N ILE A 664 -7.30 -42.35 -13.69
CA ILE A 664 -6.98 -43.68 -13.17
C ILE A 664 -8.26 -44.44 -12.82
N THR A 665 -8.29 -45.73 -13.16
CA THR A 665 -9.40 -46.63 -12.80
C THR A 665 -8.89 -47.64 -11.78
N ILE A 666 -9.60 -47.76 -10.67
CA ILE A 666 -9.34 -48.73 -9.60
C ILE A 666 -10.40 -49.83 -9.74
N SER A 667 -9.98 -50.98 -10.25
CA SER A 667 -10.87 -52.11 -10.59
C SER A 667 -11.12 -53.09 -9.44
N THR A 668 -10.53 -52.86 -8.27
CA THR A 668 -10.67 -53.72 -7.09
C THR A 668 -10.59 -52.88 -5.82
N PHE A 669 -11.74 -52.60 -5.23
CA PHE A 669 -11.84 -52.55 -3.78
C PHE A 669 -12.09 -53.97 -3.31
#